data_AF-A0A9E3NGA4-F1
#
_entry.id   AF-A0A9E3NGA4-F1
#
_cell.length_a   1.000
_cell.length_b   1.000
_cell.length_c   1.000
_cell.angle_alpha   90.00
_cell.angle_beta   90.00
_cell.angle_gamma   90.00
#
_symmetry.space_group_name_H-M   'P 1'
#
loop_
_entity.id
_entity.type
_entity.pdbx_description
1 polymer ?
#
loop_
_entity_poly.entity_id
_entity_poly.type
_entity_poly.pdbx_seq_one_letter_code
_entity_poly.pdbx_strand_id
1 'polypeptide(L)'
;MKLHLTVQGLNIRVIINGIFLLSFSATLAQTTAERLALNNLQKGKWEKSKMQLTKAIRKDTMNATAHYVLSTYFFVPENPAFQIDSAYANAVKALHLYQLSNQKQRDRMRRFPLDSALLVARREQIDSAAFERAKRINTEQAYIDFIQRFTTANQLGRARELRDEVAYIDALKENTYSSFLSYLTRYPHASRVPEASERYEKLLFEAKTKDRKLVSYESFIDEYPNSPYRAEAELQVLELSTAGGSPAAFLNFLKRYPVSKHMAKARNILYYLLVDNDQPLPPTVVNDSIRHVRNLEQDYLVPFLKDGKFGFMNSTGKEVIKPIADELEKEYRCGNITEELLVVADKIIGRNGAVIFSGEVDEADDLGNGYLLVSVGKCSSVIHKSGFVLDACVQDARVIADAFVALKKNNRWSMVTLLGRSVPLGDFDDIDSFDDVVVLKQASKIRLSKKESIAKAVDQGAPVYTRNFDEVKRWDGNMLWVRAGDTQGLLDMHLRERIPFGKKEIKPTFFGAVSVLAEGQKLWSSQTGESEIFSRTQIQKPWVLVQQAGRWKMADQHLKVFAKTSYDSVYFIGAFCMALSGDTLHAYVAPDRFVSLNRFARVQFLPGKDSVYYLLLDEGDKKTVFNSRGERLFTANYDRLEVAGENMFLAIRKEKRGLINLQGKPLVQPEYDAMGTVEQGSVPVLKDRKFGFLDVIGKKEIKPQYEKNLIRYNARLLIAHKGGLAGLIDWTNKPVTPFEYEEIRYWNDSSALVKRNFQWMIYNFIDKRVVIGKIKSFRWLRDTPEEKLLIIFQENNYGVISNKNGTVLPATYSDIVNLGSVSKPLYFTEKHVEEASIYVVIYYDHTGKLIRRQVFEVDDYERIYCSHN
;
A
#
# COMPACT_ATOMS: atom_id res chain seq x y z
N MET A 1 -51.00 -8.31 -29.50
CA MET A 1 -51.95 -7.17 -29.46
C MET A 1 -52.39 -6.89 -30.90
N LYS A 2 -53.66 -7.15 -31.23
CA LYS A 2 -54.26 -6.80 -32.54
C LYS A 2 -54.39 -5.28 -32.62
N LEU A 3 -54.03 -4.68 -33.77
CA LEU A 3 -54.76 -3.55 -34.34
C LEU A 3 -54.37 -3.36 -35.81
N HIS A 4 -55.36 -3.58 -36.67
CA HIS A 4 -55.47 -3.01 -38.01
C HIS A 4 -55.42 -1.49 -37.93
N LEU A 5 -54.84 -0.83 -38.94
CA LEU A 5 -55.34 0.43 -39.51
C LEU A 5 -54.67 0.67 -40.89
N THR A 6 -55.49 0.38 -41.91
CA THR A 6 -55.68 1.10 -43.18
C THR A 6 -54.66 2.15 -43.61
N VAL A 7 -54.07 1.90 -44.77
CA VAL A 7 -53.44 2.89 -45.66
C VAL A 7 -54.51 3.84 -46.19
N GLN A 8 -54.52 5.09 -45.72
CA GLN A 8 -55.17 6.18 -46.43
C GLN A 8 -54.24 6.66 -47.55
N GLY A 9 -54.69 6.48 -48.80
CA GLY A 9 -54.07 7.12 -49.94
C GLY A 9 -54.25 8.64 -49.87
N LEU A 10 -53.14 9.37 -49.84
CA LEU A 10 -53.14 10.80 -50.16
C LEU A 10 -52.84 10.96 -51.66
N ASN A 11 -53.91 11.15 -52.42
CA ASN A 11 -53.86 11.77 -53.74
C ASN A 11 -53.34 13.21 -53.60
N ILE A 12 -52.23 13.54 -54.25
CA ILE A 12 -51.88 14.93 -54.57
C ILE A 12 -52.05 15.12 -56.07
N ARG A 13 -53.27 15.49 -56.46
CA ARG A 13 -53.56 16.29 -57.65
C ARG A 13 -53.61 17.75 -57.19
N VAL A 14 -52.71 18.59 -57.67
CA VAL A 14 -52.85 20.06 -57.65
C VAL A 14 -52.40 20.56 -59.03
N ILE A 15 -53.37 20.76 -59.93
CA ILE A 15 -53.91 22.06 -60.38
C ILE A 15 -52.85 22.86 -61.16
N ILE A 16 -52.76 22.52 -62.45
CA ILE A 16 -52.47 23.47 -63.51
C ILE A 16 -53.76 24.29 -63.67
N ASN A 17 -53.79 25.52 -63.15
CA ASN A 17 -54.68 26.58 -63.61
C ASN A 17 -54.22 27.92 -63.02
N GLY A 18 -53.78 28.79 -63.92
CA GLY A 18 -53.41 30.17 -63.65
C GLY A 18 -53.49 30.94 -64.96
N ILE A 19 -54.73 31.16 -65.41
CA ILE A 19 -55.07 32.04 -66.52
C ILE A 19 -54.75 33.48 -66.07
N PHE A 20 -53.83 34.14 -66.76
CA PHE A 20 -53.83 35.60 -66.86
C PHE A 20 -54.07 35.97 -68.32
N LEU A 21 -55.33 36.28 -68.62
CA LEU A 21 -55.75 36.95 -69.84
C LEU A 21 -55.34 38.42 -69.73
N LEU A 22 -54.40 38.84 -70.57
CA LEU A 22 -54.27 40.23 -70.99
C LEU A 22 -54.24 40.25 -72.51
N SER A 23 -55.34 40.70 -73.09
CA SER A 23 -55.52 40.97 -74.51
C SER A 23 -54.54 42.05 -74.97
N PHE A 24 -53.68 41.72 -75.95
CA PHE A 24 -52.99 42.70 -76.77
C PHE A 24 -53.24 42.39 -78.24
N SER A 25 -53.74 43.41 -78.94
CA SER A 25 -54.09 43.45 -80.36
C SER A 25 -52.95 42.99 -81.29
N ALA A 26 -53.31 42.16 -82.26
CA ALA A 26 -52.43 41.66 -83.31
C ALA A 26 -51.99 42.78 -84.26
N THR A 27 -50.73 43.17 -84.18
CA THR A 27 -49.98 43.68 -85.34
C THR A 27 -49.32 42.47 -86.01
N LEU A 28 -49.39 42.38 -87.35
CA LEU A 28 -48.69 41.38 -88.15
C LEU A 28 -47.16 41.51 -87.93
N ALA A 29 -46.66 40.87 -86.88
CA ALA A 29 -45.24 40.75 -86.62
C ALA A 29 -44.69 39.63 -87.51
N GLN A 30 -43.70 39.96 -88.36
CA GLN A 30 -42.90 38.96 -89.08
C GLN A 30 -42.53 37.80 -88.14
N THR A 31 -42.93 36.57 -88.50
CA THR A 31 -42.59 35.35 -87.74
C THR A 31 -41.08 35.21 -87.70
N THR A 32 -40.50 35.42 -86.52
CA THR A 32 -39.06 35.28 -86.32
C THR A 32 -38.66 33.79 -86.33
N ALA A 33 -37.39 33.51 -86.69
CA ALA A 33 -36.89 32.14 -86.81
C ALA A 33 -37.01 31.35 -85.48
N GLU A 34 -36.91 32.04 -84.36
CA GLU A 34 -37.02 31.49 -83.00
C GLU A 34 -38.45 31.11 -82.65
N ARG A 35 -39.46 31.88 -83.11
CA ARG A 35 -40.88 31.54 -82.92
C ARG A 35 -41.29 30.34 -83.77
N LEU A 36 -40.78 30.24 -84.99
CA LEU A 36 -40.96 29.06 -85.84
C LEU A 36 -40.28 27.82 -85.23
N ALA A 37 -39.07 27.99 -84.68
CA ALA A 37 -38.37 26.92 -83.98
C ALA A 37 -39.13 26.44 -82.75
N LEU A 38 -39.63 27.36 -81.91
CA LEU A 38 -40.43 27.03 -80.73
C LEU A 38 -41.73 26.28 -81.11
N ASN A 39 -42.41 26.71 -82.18
CA ASN A 39 -43.61 26.01 -82.68
C ASN A 39 -43.29 24.62 -83.25
N ASN A 40 -42.14 24.46 -83.91
CA ASN A 40 -41.68 23.15 -84.39
C ASN A 40 -41.33 22.22 -83.24
N LEU A 41 -40.70 22.75 -82.19
CA LEU A 41 -40.42 22.05 -80.93
C LEU A 41 -41.72 21.56 -80.27
N GLN A 42 -42.75 22.41 -80.16
CA GLN A 42 -44.07 22.02 -79.62
C GLN A 42 -44.78 20.93 -80.45
N LYS A 43 -44.47 20.82 -81.75
CA LYS A 43 -45.03 19.81 -82.67
C LYS A 43 -44.17 18.55 -82.78
N GLY A 44 -43.14 18.38 -81.94
CA GLY A 44 -42.22 17.24 -81.97
C GLY A 44 -41.28 17.20 -83.18
N LYS A 45 -41.12 18.31 -83.91
CA LYS A 45 -40.27 18.41 -85.13
C LYS A 45 -38.84 18.85 -84.77
N TRP A 46 -38.11 17.97 -84.07
CA TRP A 46 -36.81 18.26 -83.45
C TRP A 46 -35.74 18.75 -84.44
N GLU A 47 -35.49 18.01 -85.52
CA GLU A 47 -34.46 18.36 -86.52
C GLU A 47 -34.74 19.70 -87.21
N LYS A 48 -36.02 19.99 -87.52
CA LYS A 48 -36.42 21.27 -88.10
C LYS A 48 -36.21 22.43 -87.12
N SER A 49 -36.54 22.24 -85.85
CA SER A 49 -36.27 23.22 -84.79
C SER A 49 -34.77 23.47 -84.60
N LYS A 50 -33.97 22.40 -84.50
CA LYS A 50 -32.50 22.49 -84.35
C LYS A 50 -31.84 23.22 -85.51
N MET A 51 -32.25 22.90 -86.74
CA MET A 51 -31.74 23.56 -87.96
C MET A 51 -32.06 25.06 -87.94
N GLN A 52 -33.29 25.44 -87.56
CA GLN A 52 -33.71 26.85 -87.46
C GLN A 52 -32.93 27.61 -86.40
N LEU A 53 -32.73 27.03 -85.21
CA LEU A 53 -31.95 27.63 -84.13
C LEU A 53 -30.48 27.77 -84.49
N THR A 54 -29.89 26.74 -85.12
CA THR A 54 -28.49 26.76 -85.59
C THR A 54 -28.30 27.86 -86.64
N LYS A 55 -29.24 28.01 -87.57
CA LYS A 55 -29.20 29.08 -88.59
C LYS A 55 -29.35 30.47 -87.94
N ALA A 56 -30.24 30.61 -86.95
CA ALA A 56 -30.44 31.87 -86.23
C ALA A 56 -29.16 32.32 -85.48
N ILE A 57 -28.47 31.39 -84.82
CA ILE A 57 -27.24 31.69 -84.07
C ILE A 57 -26.03 31.90 -84.98
N ARG A 58 -25.95 31.18 -86.10
CA ARG A 58 -24.91 31.45 -87.12
C ARG A 58 -25.04 32.86 -87.72
N LYS A 59 -26.27 33.37 -87.82
CA LYS A 59 -26.56 34.72 -88.34
C LYS A 59 -26.32 35.80 -87.29
N ASP A 60 -26.66 35.54 -86.03
CA ASP A 60 -26.45 36.44 -84.91
C ASP A 60 -26.02 35.64 -83.67
N THR A 61 -24.73 35.66 -83.39
CA THR A 61 -24.12 34.90 -82.28
C THR A 61 -24.50 35.47 -80.90
N MET A 62 -25.05 36.69 -80.86
CA MET A 62 -25.50 37.41 -79.66
C MET A 62 -27.03 37.31 -79.47
N ASN A 63 -27.71 36.43 -80.22
CA ASN A 63 -29.15 36.26 -80.16
C ASN A 63 -29.60 35.53 -78.88
N ALA A 64 -29.93 36.32 -77.85
CA ALA A 64 -30.44 35.82 -76.56
C ALA A 64 -31.71 34.96 -76.71
N THR A 65 -32.59 35.30 -77.66
CA THR A 65 -33.85 34.58 -77.89
C THR A 65 -33.62 33.20 -78.49
N ALA A 66 -32.69 33.06 -79.44
CA ALA A 66 -32.32 31.77 -80.01
C ALA A 66 -31.67 30.87 -78.95
N HIS A 67 -30.82 31.42 -78.07
CA HIS A 67 -30.26 30.69 -76.94
C HIS A 67 -31.33 30.28 -75.90
N TYR A 68 -32.33 31.12 -75.65
CA TYR A 68 -33.47 30.75 -74.80
C TYR A 68 -34.27 29.58 -75.40
N VAL A 69 -34.57 29.62 -76.69
CA VAL A 69 -35.29 28.51 -77.35
C VAL A 69 -34.42 27.25 -77.44
N LEU A 70 -33.10 27.37 -77.59
CA LEU A 70 -32.18 26.23 -77.45
C LEU A 70 -32.18 25.64 -76.03
N SER A 71 -32.25 26.47 -74.99
CA SER A 71 -32.38 25.96 -73.62
C SER A 71 -33.65 25.12 -73.46
N THR A 72 -34.74 25.54 -74.10
CA THR A 72 -36.01 24.79 -74.13
C THR A 72 -35.84 23.51 -74.96
N TYR A 73 -35.18 23.58 -76.11
CA TYR A 73 -34.91 22.42 -76.97
C TYR A 73 -34.19 21.30 -76.20
N PHE A 74 -33.11 21.62 -75.49
CA PHE A 74 -32.36 20.64 -74.70
C PHE A 74 -33.09 20.19 -73.42
N PHE A 75 -34.17 20.85 -73.00
CA PHE A 75 -34.87 20.58 -71.74
C PHE A 75 -36.26 19.94 -71.91
N VAL A 76 -36.61 19.49 -73.12
CA VAL A 76 -37.83 18.70 -73.37
C VAL A 76 -37.53 17.21 -73.26
N PRO A 77 -38.10 16.46 -72.29
CA PRO A 77 -37.77 15.05 -72.07
C PRO A 77 -37.99 14.14 -73.28
N GLU A 78 -38.98 14.44 -74.13
CA GLU A 78 -39.32 13.68 -75.34
C GLU A 78 -38.35 13.95 -76.51
N ASN A 79 -37.49 14.96 -76.39
CA ASN A 79 -36.48 15.25 -77.40
C ASN A 79 -35.30 14.27 -77.25
N PRO A 80 -34.89 13.53 -78.30
CA PRO A 80 -33.70 12.67 -78.25
C PRO A 80 -32.41 13.41 -77.87
N ALA A 81 -32.37 14.74 -78.06
CA ALA A 81 -31.26 15.59 -77.64
C ALA A 81 -31.40 16.12 -76.20
N PHE A 82 -32.33 15.62 -75.38
CA PHE A 82 -32.51 16.07 -73.99
C PHE A 82 -31.21 15.98 -73.20
N GLN A 83 -30.74 17.12 -72.70
CA GLN A 83 -29.50 17.21 -71.94
C GLN A 83 -29.53 18.45 -71.04
N ILE A 84 -29.66 18.21 -69.74
CA ILE A 84 -29.79 19.25 -68.70
C ILE A 84 -28.63 20.27 -68.75
N ASP A 85 -27.40 19.80 -68.93
CA ASP A 85 -26.21 20.65 -68.92
C ASP A 85 -26.17 21.58 -70.16
N SER A 86 -26.54 21.07 -71.33
CA SER A 86 -26.66 21.88 -72.55
C SER A 86 -27.84 22.85 -72.48
N ALA A 87 -28.94 22.46 -71.82
CA ALA A 87 -30.03 23.37 -71.53
C ALA A 87 -29.58 24.52 -70.63
N TYR A 88 -28.87 24.21 -69.53
CA TYR A 88 -28.36 25.19 -68.59
C TYR A 88 -27.37 26.16 -69.24
N ALA A 89 -26.38 25.65 -70.00
CA ALA A 89 -25.40 26.47 -70.69
C ALA A 89 -26.07 27.49 -71.63
N ASN A 90 -27.11 27.06 -72.37
CA ASN A 90 -27.87 27.96 -73.24
C ASN A 90 -28.78 28.92 -72.46
N ALA A 91 -29.36 28.52 -71.33
CA ALA A 91 -30.16 29.39 -70.46
C ALA A 91 -29.29 30.49 -69.83
N VAL A 92 -28.13 30.15 -69.28
CA VAL A 92 -27.15 31.11 -68.73
C VAL A 92 -26.66 32.05 -69.82
N LYS A 93 -26.32 31.52 -71.02
CA LYS A 93 -25.90 32.35 -72.15
C LYS A 93 -27.01 33.29 -72.60
N ALA A 94 -28.27 32.84 -72.66
CA ALA A 94 -29.40 33.68 -72.99
C ALA A 94 -29.60 34.81 -71.97
N LEU A 95 -29.50 34.51 -70.67
CA LEU A 95 -29.61 35.50 -69.60
C LEU A 95 -28.48 36.53 -69.66
N HIS A 96 -27.23 36.09 -69.87
CA HIS A 96 -26.08 36.97 -69.99
C HIS A 96 -26.19 37.91 -71.22
N LEU A 97 -26.55 37.37 -72.38
CA LEU A 97 -26.77 38.16 -73.59
C LEU A 97 -27.92 39.16 -73.43
N TYR A 98 -28.98 38.77 -72.71
CA TYR A 98 -30.09 39.68 -72.36
C TYR A 98 -29.63 40.83 -71.45
N GLN A 99 -28.76 40.56 -70.47
CA GLN A 99 -28.18 41.58 -69.59
C GLN A 99 -27.28 42.57 -70.33
N LEU A 100 -26.50 42.10 -71.33
CA LEU A 100 -25.64 42.94 -72.17
C LEU A 100 -26.42 43.78 -73.22
N SER A 101 -27.68 43.43 -73.47
CA SER A 101 -28.49 44.08 -74.50
C SER A 101 -28.95 45.48 -74.08
N ASN A 102 -28.87 46.46 -74.97
CA ASN A 102 -29.40 47.81 -74.75
C ASN A 102 -30.94 47.86 -74.85
N GLN A 103 -31.54 49.01 -74.53
CA GLN A 103 -33.00 49.17 -74.50
C GLN A 103 -33.68 48.80 -75.83
N LYS A 104 -33.11 49.23 -76.97
CA LYS A 104 -33.64 48.93 -78.31
C LYS A 104 -33.58 47.44 -78.64
N GLN A 105 -32.53 46.74 -78.20
CA GLN A 105 -32.40 45.29 -78.35
C GLN A 105 -33.41 44.54 -77.47
N ARG A 106 -33.61 44.97 -76.22
CA ARG A 106 -34.62 44.38 -75.32
C ARG A 106 -36.05 44.60 -75.84
N ASP A 107 -36.35 45.76 -76.42
CA ASP A 107 -37.66 46.02 -77.04
C ASP A 107 -37.92 45.13 -78.27
N ARG A 108 -36.87 44.74 -79.02
CA ARG A 108 -36.99 43.71 -80.07
C ARG A 108 -37.26 42.34 -79.49
N MET A 109 -36.56 41.98 -78.40
CA MET A 109 -36.78 40.71 -77.72
C MET A 109 -38.20 40.63 -77.17
N ARG A 110 -38.83 41.70 -76.66
CA ARG A 110 -40.24 41.70 -76.22
C ARG A 110 -41.25 41.22 -77.27
N ARG A 111 -40.92 41.29 -78.58
CA ARG A 111 -41.75 40.72 -79.65
C ARG A 111 -41.82 39.19 -79.58
N PHE A 112 -40.80 38.53 -79.05
CA PHE A 112 -40.84 37.14 -78.61
C PHE A 112 -40.83 37.21 -77.08
N PRO A 113 -41.97 37.17 -76.37
CA PRO A 113 -42.16 37.70 -75.01
C PRO A 113 -41.12 37.19 -73.99
N LEU A 114 -39.92 37.75 -74.04
CA LEU A 114 -38.72 37.32 -73.34
C LEU A 114 -38.31 38.47 -72.47
N ASP A 115 -38.36 38.22 -71.18
CA ASP A 115 -37.91 39.13 -70.15
C ASP A 115 -37.00 38.37 -69.18
N SER A 116 -36.46 39.10 -68.20
CA SER A 116 -35.60 38.53 -67.19
C SER A 116 -36.32 37.49 -66.33
N ALA A 117 -37.62 37.66 -66.06
CA ALA A 117 -38.39 36.73 -65.24
C ALA A 117 -38.52 35.36 -65.92
N LEU A 118 -38.83 35.34 -67.22
CA LEU A 118 -38.95 34.12 -68.00
C LEU A 118 -37.61 33.38 -68.14
N LEU A 119 -36.52 34.12 -68.31
CA LEU A 119 -35.16 33.55 -68.37
C LEU A 119 -34.72 32.94 -67.03
N VAL A 120 -34.99 33.64 -65.92
CA VAL A 120 -34.70 33.14 -64.57
C VAL A 120 -35.56 31.92 -64.26
N ALA A 121 -36.86 31.96 -64.52
CA ALA A 121 -37.77 30.83 -64.29
C ALA A 121 -37.35 29.59 -65.10
N ARG A 122 -36.90 29.76 -66.35
CA ARG A 122 -36.37 28.65 -67.15
C ARG A 122 -35.10 28.05 -66.54
N ARG A 123 -34.17 28.89 -66.08
CA ARG A 123 -32.96 28.42 -65.39
C ARG A 123 -33.33 27.65 -64.12
N GLU A 124 -34.22 28.18 -63.29
CA GLU A 124 -34.65 27.54 -62.04
C GLU A 124 -35.31 26.16 -62.26
N GLN A 125 -36.07 25.99 -63.34
CA GLN A 125 -36.61 24.68 -63.71
C GLN A 125 -35.48 23.68 -64.06
N ILE A 126 -34.46 24.14 -64.80
CA ILE A 126 -33.30 23.34 -65.15
C ILE A 126 -32.48 23.00 -63.90
N ASP A 127 -32.26 23.97 -63.01
CA ASP A 127 -31.58 23.80 -61.72
C ASP A 127 -32.29 22.74 -60.86
N SER A 128 -33.62 22.80 -60.79
CA SER A 128 -34.43 21.84 -60.03
C SER A 128 -34.32 20.41 -60.60
N ALA A 129 -34.36 20.26 -61.92
CA ALA A 129 -34.18 18.95 -62.56
C ALA A 129 -32.75 18.42 -62.41
N ALA A 130 -31.74 19.30 -62.46
CA ALA A 130 -30.35 18.95 -62.20
C ALA A 130 -30.15 18.47 -60.76
N PHE A 131 -30.81 19.12 -59.79
CA PHE A 131 -30.79 18.72 -58.39
C PHE A 131 -31.45 17.35 -58.17
N GLU A 132 -32.61 17.08 -58.78
CA GLU A 132 -33.26 15.76 -58.71
C GLU A 132 -32.42 14.65 -59.40
N ARG A 133 -31.65 14.99 -60.44
CA ARG A 133 -30.64 14.08 -60.99
C ARG A 133 -29.55 13.78 -59.95
N ALA A 134 -29.00 14.80 -59.28
CA ALA A 134 -28.01 14.61 -58.23
C ALA A 134 -28.55 13.75 -57.08
N LYS A 135 -29.80 13.99 -56.64
CA LYS A 135 -30.49 13.18 -55.63
C LYS A 135 -30.70 11.72 -56.01
N ARG A 136 -30.95 11.43 -57.29
CA ARG A 136 -31.09 10.04 -57.76
C ARG A 136 -29.75 9.29 -57.79
N ILE A 137 -28.66 9.99 -58.14
CA ILE A 137 -27.30 9.41 -58.11
C ILE A 137 -26.84 9.25 -56.65
N ASN A 138 -27.15 10.23 -55.81
CA ASN A 138 -26.89 10.27 -54.37
C ASN A 138 -25.45 9.94 -53.97
N THR A 139 -24.48 10.48 -54.70
CA THR A 139 -23.05 10.40 -54.36
C THR A 139 -22.50 11.77 -54.04
N GLU A 140 -21.43 11.80 -53.24
CA GLU A 140 -20.72 13.05 -52.93
C GLU A 140 -20.35 13.81 -54.22
N GLN A 141 -19.78 13.11 -55.21
CA GLN A 141 -19.39 13.70 -56.48
C GLN A 141 -20.58 14.28 -57.26
N ALA A 142 -21.75 13.63 -57.25
CA ALA A 142 -22.93 14.13 -57.94
C ALA A 142 -23.42 15.47 -57.37
N TYR A 143 -23.35 15.64 -56.05
CA TYR A 143 -23.69 16.90 -55.40
C TYR A 143 -22.60 17.96 -55.60
N ILE A 144 -21.31 17.58 -55.59
CA ILE A 144 -20.20 18.48 -55.94
C ILE A 144 -20.38 19.02 -57.36
N ASP A 145 -20.64 18.16 -58.34
CA ASP A 145 -20.86 18.53 -59.74
C ASP A 145 -22.05 19.49 -59.88
N PHE A 146 -23.14 19.23 -59.14
CA PHE A 146 -24.29 20.13 -59.11
C PHE A 146 -23.93 21.50 -58.54
N ILE A 147 -23.26 21.55 -57.39
CA ILE A 147 -22.87 22.80 -56.71
C ILE A 147 -21.94 23.64 -57.60
N GLN A 148 -21.00 23.00 -58.30
CA GLN A 148 -20.02 23.68 -59.15
C GLN A 148 -20.62 24.19 -60.48
N ARG A 149 -21.54 23.44 -61.10
CA ARG A 149 -22.12 23.80 -62.39
C ARG A 149 -23.32 24.74 -62.26
N PHE A 150 -24.16 24.56 -61.25
CA PHE A 150 -25.42 25.28 -61.05
C PHE A 150 -25.32 26.32 -59.91
N THR A 151 -24.36 27.24 -60.03
CA THR A 151 -23.93 28.18 -58.98
C THR A 151 -24.97 29.20 -58.51
N THR A 152 -26.12 29.29 -59.18
CA THR A 152 -27.22 30.21 -58.84
C THR A 152 -28.51 29.49 -58.47
N ALA A 153 -28.46 28.16 -58.30
CA ALA A 153 -29.61 27.35 -57.94
C ALA A 153 -30.08 27.63 -56.50
N ASN A 154 -31.40 27.67 -56.29
CA ASN A 154 -31.98 27.83 -54.96
C ASN A 154 -31.71 26.61 -54.05
N GLN A 155 -31.39 25.45 -54.64
CA GLN A 155 -31.14 24.18 -53.94
C GLN A 155 -29.71 24.02 -53.43
N LEU A 156 -28.82 25.00 -53.61
CA LEU A 156 -27.40 24.88 -53.22
C LEU A 156 -27.20 24.56 -51.73
N GLY A 157 -28.02 25.15 -50.84
CA GLY A 157 -27.97 24.84 -49.40
C GLY A 157 -28.29 23.37 -49.14
N ARG A 158 -29.41 22.88 -49.69
CA ARG A 158 -29.82 21.49 -49.53
C ARG A 158 -28.85 20.50 -50.20
N ALA A 159 -28.24 20.87 -51.33
CA ALA A 159 -27.24 20.04 -51.99
C ALA A 159 -25.95 19.89 -51.17
N ARG A 160 -25.53 20.94 -50.45
CA ARG A 160 -24.40 20.87 -49.50
C ARG A 160 -24.72 19.95 -48.33
N GLU A 161 -25.92 20.08 -47.74
CA GLU A 161 -26.36 19.19 -46.66
C GLU A 161 -26.36 17.71 -47.08
N LEU A 162 -26.91 17.40 -48.26
CA LEU A 162 -26.95 16.02 -48.76
C LEU A 162 -25.58 15.49 -49.14
N ARG A 163 -24.70 16.33 -49.69
CA ARG A 163 -23.28 15.99 -49.93
C ARG A 163 -22.60 15.61 -48.62
N ASP A 164 -22.75 16.44 -47.60
CA ASP A 164 -22.11 16.24 -46.29
C ASP A 164 -22.66 14.96 -45.63
N GLU A 165 -23.97 14.71 -45.70
CA GLU A 165 -24.59 13.48 -45.17
C GLU A 165 -24.08 12.22 -45.89
N VAL A 166 -23.97 12.25 -47.23
CA VAL A 166 -23.43 11.10 -47.99
C VAL A 166 -21.96 10.86 -47.66
N ALA A 167 -21.14 11.92 -47.59
CA ALA A 167 -19.74 11.79 -47.21
C ALA A 167 -19.56 11.26 -45.79
N TYR A 168 -20.44 11.61 -44.86
CA TYR A 168 -20.46 11.07 -43.51
C TYR A 168 -20.84 9.58 -43.51
N ILE A 169 -21.85 9.18 -44.29
CA ILE A 169 -22.25 7.78 -44.46
C ILE A 169 -21.10 6.95 -45.06
N ASP A 170 -20.34 7.50 -45.99
CA ASP A 170 -19.19 6.82 -46.57
C ASP A 170 -18.05 6.64 -45.54
N ALA A 171 -17.79 7.66 -44.71
CA ALA A 171 -16.88 7.51 -43.57
C ALA A 171 -17.37 6.44 -42.56
N LEU A 172 -18.68 6.35 -42.32
CA LEU A 172 -19.26 5.28 -41.49
C LEU A 172 -19.07 3.88 -42.09
N LYS A 173 -19.09 3.73 -43.41
CA LYS A 173 -18.85 2.43 -44.08
C LYS A 173 -17.40 1.97 -43.93
N GLU A 174 -16.45 2.89 -44.06
CA GLU A 174 -15.02 2.58 -43.86
C GLU A 174 -14.69 2.37 -42.37
N ASN A 175 -15.31 3.17 -41.50
CA ASN A 175 -15.21 3.10 -40.05
C ASN A 175 -13.75 3.13 -39.53
N THR A 176 -12.92 4.00 -40.12
CA THR A 176 -11.53 4.23 -39.70
C THR A 176 -11.33 5.67 -39.25
N TYR A 177 -10.42 5.92 -38.30
CA TYR A 177 -10.12 7.30 -37.88
C TYR A 177 -9.65 8.16 -39.07
N SER A 178 -8.94 7.60 -40.05
CA SER A 178 -8.52 8.31 -41.27
C SER A 178 -9.71 8.76 -42.13
N SER A 179 -10.75 7.94 -42.23
CA SER A 179 -11.97 8.30 -42.99
C SER A 179 -12.73 9.46 -42.35
N PHE A 180 -12.85 9.46 -41.02
CA PHE A 180 -13.46 10.56 -40.28
C PHE A 180 -12.59 11.82 -40.28
N LEU A 181 -11.26 11.69 -40.21
CA LEU A 181 -10.34 12.83 -40.37
C LEU A 181 -10.51 13.48 -41.74
N SER A 182 -10.61 12.68 -42.80
CA SER A 182 -10.87 13.16 -44.17
C SER A 182 -12.22 13.89 -44.25
N TYR A 183 -13.27 13.35 -43.64
CA TYR A 183 -14.58 14.01 -43.56
C TYR A 183 -14.51 15.36 -42.83
N LEU A 184 -13.92 15.39 -41.64
CA LEU A 184 -13.78 16.59 -40.81
C LEU A 184 -12.96 17.68 -41.51
N THR A 185 -11.93 17.28 -42.25
CA THR A 185 -11.08 18.19 -43.01
C THR A 185 -11.82 18.81 -44.20
N ARG A 186 -12.62 18.00 -44.92
CA ARG A 186 -13.37 18.47 -46.09
C ARG A 186 -14.60 19.28 -45.71
N TYR A 187 -15.25 18.94 -44.59
CA TYR A 187 -16.54 19.47 -44.18
C TYR A 187 -16.55 19.97 -42.72
N PRO A 188 -15.70 20.95 -42.35
CA PRO A 188 -15.51 21.39 -40.96
C PRO A 188 -16.71 22.13 -40.36
N HIS A 189 -17.70 22.49 -41.16
CA HIS A 189 -18.92 23.20 -40.73
C HIS A 189 -20.21 22.39 -40.94
N ALA A 190 -20.09 21.10 -41.28
CA ALA A 190 -21.26 20.24 -41.43
C ALA A 190 -21.93 19.97 -40.07
N SER A 191 -23.24 19.74 -40.09
CA SER A 191 -24.03 19.44 -38.87
C SER A 191 -23.53 18.20 -38.13
N ARG A 192 -22.96 17.21 -38.84
CA ARG A 192 -22.42 15.96 -38.30
C ARG A 192 -21.01 16.07 -37.71
N VAL A 193 -20.39 17.25 -37.71
CA VAL A 193 -19.02 17.44 -37.19
C VAL A 193 -18.87 16.94 -35.74
N PRO A 194 -19.78 17.26 -34.78
CA PRO A 194 -19.65 16.74 -33.42
C PRO A 194 -19.62 15.21 -33.34
N GLU A 195 -20.54 14.54 -34.05
CA GLU A 195 -20.62 13.07 -34.10
C GLU A 195 -19.39 12.45 -34.79
N ALA A 196 -18.90 13.08 -35.86
CA ALA A 196 -17.70 12.64 -36.57
C ALA A 196 -16.43 12.83 -35.74
N SER A 197 -16.30 13.93 -35.00
CA SER A 197 -15.18 14.20 -34.09
C SER A 197 -15.12 13.19 -32.95
N GLU A 198 -16.25 12.87 -32.32
CA GLU A 198 -16.31 11.85 -31.27
C GLU A 198 -15.86 10.48 -31.80
N ARG A 199 -16.37 10.08 -32.97
CA ARG A 199 -15.97 8.82 -33.63
C ARG A 199 -14.50 8.81 -34.02
N TYR A 200 -13.98 9.92 -34.55
CA TYR A 200 -12.57 10.08 -34.88
C TYR A 200 -11.68 9.85 -33.66
N GLU A 201 -11.93 10.56 -32.56
CA GLU A 201 -11.13 10.45 -31.34
C GLU A 201 -11.14 9.02 -30.77
N LYS A 202 -12.33 8.38 -30.75
CA LYS A 202 -12.47 7.00 -30.28
C LYS A 202 -11.66 6.02 -31.12
N LEU A 203 -11.87 6.04 -32.44
CA LEU A 203 -11.20 5.10 -33.35
C LEU A 203 -9.69 5.36 -33.41
N LEU A 204 -9.26 6.61 -33.27
CA LEU A 204 -7.85 6.97 -33.19
C LEU A 204 -7.21 6.33 -31.95
N PHE A 205 -7.82 6.51 -30.77
CA PHE A 205 -7.34 5.93 -29.53
C PHE A 205 -7.29 4.39 -29.61
N GLU A 206 -8.38 3.75 -30.04
CA GLU A 206 -8.46 2.29 -30.20
C GLU A 206 -7.40 1.76 -31.19
N ALA A 207 -7.19 2.44 -32.32
CA ALA A 207 -6.21 2.02 -33.31
C ALA A 207 -4.77 2.19 -32.82
N LYS A 208 -4.45 3.31 -32.18
CA LYS A 208 -3.11 3.63 -31.68
C LYS A 208 -2.71 2.82 -30.45
N THR A 209 -3.68 2.33 -29.68
CA THR A 209 -3.46 1.57 -28.44
C THR A 209 -3.95 0.13 -28.51
N LYS A 210 -4.18 -0.39 -29.72
CA LYS A 210 -4.73 -1.73 -29.98
C LYS A 210 -3.93 -2.85 -29.32
N ASP A 211 -2.61 -2.71 -29.26
CA ASP A 211 -1.72 -3.68 -28.65
C ASP A 211 -1.73 -3.63 -27.12
N ARG A 212 -2.38 -2.62 -26.51
CA ARG A 212 -2.49 -2.41 -25.07
C ARG A 212 -1.16 -2.34 -24.33
N LYS A 213 -0.10 -1.90 -25.03
CA LYS A 213 1.24 -1.81 -24.45
C LYS A 213 1.52 -0.45 -23.84
N LEU A 214 2.38 -0.43 -22.84
CA LEU A 214 2.81 0.81 -22.17
C LEU A 214 3.31 1.85 -23.19
N VAL A 215 4.21 1.43 -24.08
CA VAL A 215 4.81 2.32 -25.09
C VAL A 215 3.75 2.97 -25.98
N SER A 216 2.73 2.23 -26.40
CA SER A 216 1.67 2.73 -27.27
C SER A 216 0.80 3.78 -26.59
N TYR A 217 0.49 3.62 -25.29
CA TYR A 217 -0.22 4.63 -24.52
C TYR A 217 0.63 5.90 -24.29
N GLU A 218 1.93 5.74 -24.01
CA GLU A 218 2.85 6.88 -23.87
C GLU A 218 2.95 7.66 -25.19
N SER A 219 3.17 6.97 -26.32
CA SER A 219 3.20 7.60 -27.64
C SER A 219 1.88 8.29 -27.98
N PHE A 220 0.72 7.72 -27.60
CA PHE A 220 -0.57 8.37 -27.80
C PHE A 220 -0.68 9.70 -27.03
N ILE A 221 -0.24 9.75 -25.77
CA ILE A 221 -0.29 10.98 -24.96
C ILE A 221 0.65 12.05 -25.53
N ASP A 222 1.82 11.64 -26.00
CA ASP A 222 2.83 12.53 -26.57
C ASP A 222 2.40 13.06 -27.96
N GLU A 223 1.79 12.22 -28.81
CA GLU A 223 1.29 12.60 -30.14
C GLU A 223 -0.03 13.41 -30.08
N TYR A 224 -0.94 13.09 -29.14
CA TYR A 224 -2.29 13.67 -29.06
C TYR A 224 -2.59 14.26 -27.67
N PRO A 225 -1.85 15.29 -27.23
CA PRO A 225 -1.92 15.80 -25.86
C PRO A 225 -3.27 16.43 -25.48
N ASN A 226 -4.11 16.77 -26.45
CA ASN A 226 -5.44 17.37 -26.24
C ASN A 226 -6.59 16.39 -26.45
N SER A 227 -6.31 15.10 -26.73
CA SER A 227 -7.37 14.11 -26.95
C SER A 227 -8.23 13.93 -25.70
N PRO A 228 -9.57 13.79 -25.82
CA PRO A 228 -10.44 13.48 -24.69
C PRO A 228 -10.08 12.14 -24.01
N TYR A 229 -9.37 11.24 -24.71
CA TYR A 229 -8.89 9.96 -24.18
C TYR A 229 -7.59 10.06 -23.39
N ARG A 230 -6.99 11.26 -23.26
CA ARG A 230 -5.73 11.44 -22.51
C ARG A 230 -5.82 10.89 -21.08
N ALA A 231 -6.90 11.19 -20.35
CA ALA A 231 -7.04 10.74 -18.96
C ALA A 231 -7.16 9.22 -18.85
N GLU A 232 -7.74 8.55 -19.85
CA GLU A 232 -7.81 7.10 -19.93
C GLU A 232 -6.43 6.51 -20.26
N ALA A 233 -5.72 7.09 -21.24
CA ALA A 233 -4.35 6.70 -21.57
C ALA A 233 -3.40 6.86 -20.37
N GLU A 234 -3.48 7.97 -19.63
CA GLU A 234 -2.69 8.19 -18.42
C GLU A 234 -2.99 7.16 -17.32
N LEU A 235 -4.24 6.70 -17.19
CA LEU A 235 -4.58 5.59 -16.28
C LEU A 235 -3.89 4.29 -16.71
N GLN A 236 -3.94 3.97 -18.00
CA GLN A 236 -3.28 2.78 -18.54
C GLN A 236 -1.76 2.84 -18.32
N VAL A 237 -1.14 4.01 -18.55
CA VAL A 237 0.29 4.24 -18.25
C VAL A 237 0.57 4.03 -16.77
N LEU A 238 -0.24 4.59 -15.87
CA LEU A 238 -0.08 4.42 -14.43
C LEU A 238 -0.09 2.94 -14.05
N GLU A 239 -1.12 2.19 -14.47
CA GLU A 239 -1.26 0.76 -14.17
C GLU A 239 -0.12 -0.10 -14.71
N LEU A 240 0.31 0.14 -15.95
CA LEU A 240 1.33 -0.65 -16.63
C LEU A 240 2.73 -0.33 -16.10
N SER A 241 3.07 0.96 -15.98
CA SER A 241 4.41 1.38 -15.54
C SER A 241 4.69 1.05 -14.07
N THR A 242 3.65 0.98 -13.24
CA THR A 242 3.77 0.68 -11.80
C THR A 242 3.43 -0.76 -11.42
N ALA A 243 3.16 -1.62 -12.41
CA ALA A 243 2.75 -3.02 -12.19
C ALA A 243 3.73 -3.83 -11.32
N GLY A 244 5.02 -3.47 -11.29
CA GLY A 244 6.03 -4.12 -10.46
C GLY A 244 6.13 -3.59 -9.03
N GLY A 245 5.25 -2.68 -8.59
CA GLY A 245 5.26 -2.16 -7.22
C GLY A 245 6.49 -1.32 -6.86
N SER A 246 7.20 -0.75 -7.84
CA SER A 246 8.42 0.00 -7.57
C SER A 246 8.09 1.45 -7.14
N PRO A 247 8.57 1.93 -5.97
CA PRO A 247 8.41 3.33 -5.58
C PRO A 247 8.95 4.31 -6.64
N ALA A 248 10.04 3.94 -7.32
CA ALA A 248 10.64 4.74 -8.39
C ALA A 248 9.70 4.90 -9.61
N ALA A 249 8.92 3.87 -9.95
CA ALA A 249 7.96 3.94 -11.04
C ALA A 249 6.80 4.91 -10.73
N PHE A 250 6.26 4.85 -9.51
CA PHE A 250 5.24 5.80 -9.07
C PHE A 250 5.76 7.25 -9.05
N LEU A 251 6.98 7.46 -8.56
CA LEU A 251 7.64 8.78 -8.59
C LEU A 251 7.83 9.30 -10.01
N ASN A 252 8.23 8.43 -10.94
CA ASN A 252 8.39 8.80 -12.34
C ASN A 252 7.04 9.21 -12.97
N PHE A 253 5.95 8.47 -12.68
CA PHE A 253 4.61 8.84 -13.11
C PHE A 253 4.20 10.23 -12.59
N LEU A 254 4.36 10.47 -11.28
CA LEU A 254 4.02 11.76 -10.66
C LEU A 254 4.82 12.93 -11.25
N LYS A 255 6.07 12.68 -11.67
CA LYS A 255 6.94 13.68 -12.30
C LYS A 255 6.57 13.95 -13.76
N ARG A 256 6.26 12.90 -14.54
CA ARG A 256 5.94 13.01 -15.98
C ARG A 256 4.53 13.57 -16.20
N TYR A 257 3.59 13.31 -15.30
CA TYR A 257 2.18 13.70 -15.45
C TYR A 257 1.65 14.55 -14.26
N PRO A 258 2.22 15.75 -14.01
CA PRO A 258 1.94 16.57 -12.81
C PRO A 258 0.54 17.22 -12.79
N VAL A 259 -0.25 17.08 -13.86
CA VAL A 259 -1.64 17.56 -13.95
C VAL A 259 -2.64 16.43 -14.14
N SER A 260 -2.19 15.17 -14.03
CA SER A 260 -3.05 14.01 -14.22
C SER A 260 -4.14 13.94 -13.15
N LYS A 261 -5.34 13.53 -13.56
CA LYS A 261 -6.46 13.22 -12.65
C LYS A 261 -6.13 12.06 -11.70
N HIS A 262 -5.13 11.24 -12.02
CA HIS A 262 -4.76 10.04 -11.26
C HIS A 262 -3.62 10.25 -10.26
N MET A 263 -3.08 11.48 -10.14
CA MET A 263 -1.98 11.76 -9.21
C MET A 263 -2.30 11.41 -7.76
N ALA A 264 -3.52 11.68 -7.30
CA ALA A 264 -3.91 11.39 -5.92
C ALA A 264 -3.85 9.88 -5.64
N LYS A 265 -4.36 9.05 -6.58
CA LYS A 265 -4.32 7.60 -6.47
C LYS A 265 -2.87 7.09 -6.44
N ALA A 266 -2.03 7.53 -7.37
CA ALA A 266 -0.62 7.16 -7.43
C ALA A 266 0.17 7.58 -6.17
N ARG A 267 -0.04 8.81 -5.68
CA ARG A 267 0.62 9.34 -4.48
C ARG A 267 0.22 8.57 -3.23
N ASN A 268 -1.06 8.25 -3.08
CA ASN A 268 -1.56 7.54 -1.90
C ASN A 268 -1.01 6.11 -1.83
N ILE A 269 -0.95 5.38 -2.96
CA ILE A 269 -0.32 4.05 -2.99
C ILE A 269 1.18 4.16 -2.67
N LEU A 270 1.88 5.11 -3.30
CA LEU A 270 3.30 5.33 -3.04
C LEU A 270 3.59 5.69 -1.57
N TYR A 271 2.70 6.46 -0.92
CA TYR A 271 2.85 6.81 0.48
C TYR A 271 2.89 5.56 1.37
N TYR A 272 1.90 4.68 1.28
CA TYR A 272 1.86 3.47 2.11
C TYR A 272 2.92 2.45 1.71
N LEU A 273 3.24 2.33 0.42
CA LEU A 273 4.35 1.50 -0.04
C LEU A 273 5.69 1.91 0.59
N LEU A 274 5.89 3.20 0.87
CA LEU A 274 7.09 3.70 1.53
C LEU A 274 7.02 3.55 3.05
N VAL A 275 5.89 3.92 3.68
CA VAL A 275 5.74 3.89 5.14
C VAL A 275 5.77 2.46 5.67
N ASP A 276 5.03 1.54 5.05
CA ASP A 276 4.92 0.15 5.53
C ASP A 276 6.23 -0.63 5.36
N ASN A 277 7.15 -0.12 4.53
CA ASN A 277 8.49 -0.66 4.30
C ASN A 277 9.62 0.16 4.95
N ASP A 278 9.29 1.03 5.92
CA ASP A 278 10.25 1.90 6.64
C ASP A 278 11.16 2.76 5.72
N GLN A 279 10.66 3.13 4.54
CA GLN A 279 11.39 3.94 3.57
C GLN A 279 11.16 5.45 3.78
N PRO A 280 12.18 6.29 3.54
CA PRO A 280 12.04 7.73 3.70
C PRO A 280 11.08 8.32 2.67
N LEU A 281 10.20 9.23 3.10
CA LEU A 281 9.23 9.89 2.24
C LEU A 281 9.86 11.05 1.44
N PRO A 282 9.84 11.01 0.10
CA PRO A 282 10.30 12.12 -0.72
C PRO A 282 9.39 13.36 -0.58
N PRO A 283 9.92 14.59 -0.73
CA PRO A 283 9.12 15.81 -0.67
C PRO A 283 7.97 15.87 -1.69
N THR A 284 8.12 15.21 -2.84
CA THR A 284 7.08 15.10 -3.88
C THR A 284 5.86 14.28 -3.44
N VAL A 285 6.01 13.43 -2.42
CA VAL A 285 4.93 12.60 -1.86
C VAL A 285 4.23 13.33 -0.72
N VAL A 286 4.97 14.05 0.14
CA VAL A 286 4.42 14.69 1.34
C VAL A 286 3.71 16.01 0.99
N ASN A 287 2.39 15.94 0.77
CA ASN A 287 1.53 17.12 0.69
C ASN A 287 0.95 17.49 2.07
N ASP A 288 0.16 18.58 2.12
CA ASP A 288 -0.43 19.07 3.37
C ASP A 288 -1.37 18.05 4.02
N SER A 289 -2.11 17.28 3.22
CA SER A 289 -3.00 16.21 3.72
C SER A 289 -2.22 15.10 4.43
N ILE A 290 -1.16 14.58 3.81
CA ILE A 290 -0.31 13.55 4.40
C ILE A 290 0.40 14.10 5.64
N ARG A 291 0.93 15.32 5.57
CA ARG A 291 1.57 15.96 6.74
C ARG A 291 0.61 16.09 7.91
N HIS A 292 -0.64 16.44 7.64
CA HIS A 292 -1.66 16.55 8.67
C HIS A 292 -1.94 15.21 9.35
N VAL A 293 -2.20 14.15 8.56
CA VAL A 293 -2.46 12.80 9.08
C VAL A 293 -1.30 12.30 9.94
N ARG A 294 -0.06 12.43 9.46
CA ARG A 294 1.14 12.03 10.22
C ARG A 294 1.30 12.76 11.54
N ASN A 295 0.97 14.06 11.58
CA ASN A 295 1.01 14.81 12.82
C ASN A 295 -0.05 14.33 13.82
N LEU A 296 -1.19 13.81 13.35
CA LEU A 296 -2.22 13.20 14.20
C LEU A 296 -1.82 11.80 14.71
N GLU A 297 -1.00 11.07 13.96
CA GLU A 297 -0.49 9.74 14.34
C GLU A 297 0.60 9.79 15.43
N GLN A 298 1.22 10.95 15.67
CA GLN A 298 2.26 11.12 16.70
C GLN A 298 1.72 11.19 18.14
N ASP A 299 0.40 11.27 18.32
CA ASP A 299 -0.24 11.36 19.63
C ASP A 299 -1.34 10.30 19.76
N TYR A 300 -1.68 9.89 20.98
CA TYR A 300 -2.80 8.96 21.16
C TYR A 300 -4.15 9.70 21.13
N LEU A 301 -5.22 8.96 20.85
CA LEU A 301 -6.58 9.43 20.96
C LEU A 301 -7.24 8.94 22.25
N VAL A 302 -8.09 9.78 22.83
CA VAL A 302 -8.96 9.48 23.98
C VAL A 302 -10.39 9.81 23.59
N PRO A 303 -11.35 8.91 23.79
CA PRO A 303 -12.74 9.20 23.49
C PRO A 303 -13.32 10.23 24.48
N PHE A 304 -14.29 11.00 24.01
CA PHE A 304 -15.13 11.86 24.86
C PHE A 304 -16.58 11.81 24.38
N LEU A 305 -17.53 11.97 25.30
CA LEU A 305 -18.95 12.05 24.98
C LEU A 305 -19.40 13.52 24.94
N LYS A 306 -20.14 13.90 23.91
CA LYS A 306 -20.71 15.23 23.74
C LYS A 306 -22.00 15.12 22.93
N ASP A 307 -23.08 15.69 23.45
CA ASP A 307 -24.41 15.68 22.82
C ASP A 307 -24.88 14.25 22.46
N GLY A 308 -24.64 13.30 23.37
CA GLY A 308 -25.01 11.89 23.18
C GLY A 308 -24.09 11.09 22.24
N LYS A 309 -23.06 11.71 21.65
CA LYS A 309 -22.15 11.08 20.66
C LYS A 309 -20.69 11.10 21.09
N PHE A 310 -19.97 10.06 20.71
CA PHE A 310 -18.55 9.92 20.93
C PHE A 310 -17.73 10.63 19.86
N GLY A 311 -16.79 11.47 20.30
CA GLY A 311 -15.69 12.00 19.51
C GLY A 311 -14.34 11.60 20.12
N PHE A 312 -13.24 12.05 19.52
CA PHE A 312 -11.89 11.74 19.98
C PHE A 312 -11.06 12.99 20.13
N MET A 313 -10.32 13.08 21.23
CA MET A 313 -9.39 14.17 21.52
C MET A 313 -7.96 13.64 21.67
N ASN A 314 -6.97 14.51 21.48
CA ASN A 314 -5.57 14.16 21.69
C ASN A 314 -5.14 14.32 23.17
N SER A 315 -3.86 14.11 23.46
CA SER A 315 -3.30 14.23 24.83
C SER A 315 -3.38 15.63 25.46
N THR A 316 -3.69 16.66 24.67
CA THR A 316 -3.91 18.04 25.17
C THR A 316 -5.40 18.39 25.26
N GLY A 317 -6.29 17.44 24.95
CA GLY A 317 -7.75 17.59 24.90
C GLY A 317 -8.30 18.35 23.73
N LYS A 318 -7.49 18.63 22.71
CA LYS A 318 -7.99 19.18 21.46
C LYS A 318 -8.83 18.12 20.77
N GLU A 319 -10.07 18.44 20.42
CA GLU A 319 -10.92 17.58 19.61
C GLU A 319 -10.27 17.35 18.24
N VAL A 320 -9.96 16.08 17.94
CA VAL A 320 -9.35 15.63 16.67
C VAL A 320 -10.44 15.11 15.73
N ILE A 321 -11.31 14.25 16.26
CA ILE A 321 -12.48 13.72 15.55
C ILE A 321 -13.72 14.22 16.27
N LYS A 322 -14.58 14.92 15.54
CA LYS A 322 -15.85 15.43 16.07
C LYS A 322 -16.78 14.27 16.46
N PRO A 323 -17.77 14.49 17.34
CA PRO A 323 -18.72 13.45 17.71
C PRO A 323 -19.36 12.78 16.48
N ILE A 324 -19.20 11.46 16.35
CA ILE A 324 -19.49 10.72 15.11
C ILE A 324 -20.37 9.48 15.32
N ALA A 325 -20.38 8.88 16.51
CA ALA A 325 -21.12 7.65 16.78
C ALA A 325 -21.82 7.69 18.14
N ASP A 326 -22.93 6.97 18.25
CA ASP A 326 -23.70 6.86 19.49
C ASP A 326 -23.06 5.85 20.46
N GLU A 327 -22.33 4.86 19.95
CA GLU A 327 -21.63 3.87 20.77
C GLU A 327 -20.16 3.71 20.34
N LEU A 328 -19.34 3.23 21.26
CA LEU A 328 -17.96 2.82 21.02
C LEU A 328 -17.75 1.37 21.37
N GLU A 329 -16.95 0.72 20.55
CA GLU A 329 -16.33 -0.56 20.87
C GLU A 329 -15.60 -0.47 22.21
N LYS A 330 -15.65 -1.57 22.97
CA LYS A 330 -15.14 -1.61 24.34
C LYS A 330 -13.65 -1.26 24.42
N GLU A 331 -12.89 -1.61 23.39
CA GLU A 331 -11.44 -1.41 23.29
C GLU A 331 -11.07 0.08 23.24
N TYR A 332 -11.88 0.91 22.58
CA TYR A 332 -11.62 2.35 22.48
C TYR A 332 -11.96 3.13 23.74
N ARG A 333 -12.87 2.63 24.59
CA ARG A 333 -13.34 3.35 25.80
C ARG A 333 -12.20 3.72 26.75
N CYS A 334 -11.18 2.88 26.83
CA CYS A 334 -10.04 3.06 27.73
C CYS A 334 -8.95 3.98 27.19
N GLY A 335 -9.15 4.60 26.02
CA GLY A 335 -8.21 5.55 25.43
C GLY A 335 -6.89 4.91 25.00
N ASN A 336 -5.82 5.72 24.97
CA ASN A 336 -4.51 5.37 24.45
C ASN A 336 -4.56 4.75 23.04
N ILE A 337 -5.48 5.23 22.21
CA ILE A 337 -5.76 4.71 20.87
C ILE A 337 -4.64 5.18 19.94
N THR A 338 -3.86 4.23 19.43
CA THR A 338 -2.67 4.45 18.57
C THR A 338 -2.89 3.97 17.13
N GLU A 339 -4.02 3.35 16.85
CA GLU A 339 -4.43 2.83 15.55
C GLU A 339 -4.59 3.96 14.53
N GLU A 340 -4.18 3.74 13.29
CA GLU A 340 -4.33 4.71 12.18
C GLU A 340 -5.80 4.89 11.77
N LEU A 341 -6.55 3.78 11.86
CA LEU A 341 -7.95 3.67 11.50
C LEU A 341 -8.77 3.22 12.70
N LEU A 342 -9.99 3.74 12.78
CA LEU A 342 -10.94 3.43 13.85
C LEU A 342 -12.19 2.81 13.23
N VAL A 343 -12.67 1.72 13.79
CA VAL A 343 -13.96 1.11 13.45
C VAL A 343 -15.01 1.69 14.40
N VAL A 344 -15.81 2.64 13.91
CA VAL A 344 -16.75 3.37 14.75
C VAL A 344 -18.16 3.19 14.20
N ALA A 345 -18.96 2.39 14.91
CA ALA A 345 -20.29 1.96 14.50
C ALA A 345 -20.26 1.27 13.12
N ASP A 346 -20.93 1.83 12.11
CA ASP A 346 -21.02 1.32 10.75
C ASP A 346 -19.96 1.92 9.81
N LYS A 347 -18.81 2.37 10.34
CA LYS A 347 -17.80 3.11 9.56
C LYS A 347 -16.38 2.74 9.94
N ILE A 348 -15.51 2.74 8.94
CA ILE A 348 -14.06 2.81 9.14
C ILE A 348 -13.64 4.25 8.87
N ILE A 349 -13.00 4.89 9.84
CA ILE A 349 -12.57 6.28 9.75
C ILE A 349 -11.06 6.41 9.98
N GLY A 350 -10.41 7.33 9.28
CA GLY A 350 -9.03 7.72 9.59
C GLY A 350 -8.96 8.70 10.76
N ARG A 351 -7.76 8.91 11.30
CA ARG A 351 -7.50 9.89 12.39
C ARG A 351 -7.91 11.34 12.08
N ASN A 352 -7.98 11.70 10.81
CA ASN A 352 -8.48 13.01 10.37
C ASN A 352 -10.02 13.09 10.31
N GLY A 353 -10.73 12.01 10.69
CA GLY A 353 -12.19 11.88 10.62
C GLY A 353 -12.73 11.56 9.22
N ALA A 354 -11.86 11.28 8.23
CA ALA A 354 -12.31 10.89 6.90
C ALA A 354 -12.90 9.48 6.95
N VAL A 355 -14.09 9.32 6.37
CA VAL A 355 -14.76 8.02 6.25
C VAL A 355 -14.15 7.27 5.07
N ILE A 356 -13.56 6.10 5.35
CA ILE A 356 -12.90 5.22 4.38
C ILE A 356 -13.90 4.17 3.88
N PHE A 357 -14.76 3.69 4.77
CA PHE A 357 -15.80 2.71 4.47
C PHE A 357 -17.08 3.03 5.26
N SER A 358 -18.24 2.66 4.70
CA SER A 358 -19.55 2.75 5.37
C SER A 358 -20.35 1.47 5.14
N GLY A 359 -20.89 0.92 6.21
CA GLY A 359 -21.57 -0.37 6.30
C GLY A 359 -21.23 -1.06 7.62
N GLU A 360 -22.08 -2.00 8.07
CA GLU A 360 -21.74 -2.88 9.20
C GLU A 360 -20.46 -3.65 8.86
N VAL A 361 -19.43 -3.53 9.71
CA VAL A 361 -18.13 -4.19 9.54
C VAL A 361 -18.05 -5.30 10.58
N ASP A 362 -17.85 -6.54 10.13
CA ASP A 362 -17.59 -7.65 11.05
C ASP A 362 -16.12 -7.65 11.47
N GLU A 363 -15.21 -7.40 10.52
CA GLU A 363 -13.76 -7.43 10.72
C GLU A 363 -13.07 -6.56 9.66
N ALA A 364 -11.94 -5.96 10.02
CA ALA A 364 -11.10 -5.17 9.11
C ALA A 364 -9.62 -5.50 9.32
N ASP A 365 -9.06 -6.32 8.43
CA ASP A 365 -7.65 -6.73 8.51
C ASP A 365 -6.74 -5.81 7.69
N ASP A 366 -5.60 -5.41 8.25
CA ASP A 366 -4.55 -4.71 7.51
C ASP A 366 -3.73 -5.72 6.70
N LEU A 367 -3.75 -5.57 5.36
CA LEU A 367 -3.02 -6.43 4.44
C LEU A 367 -1.62 -5.90 4.11
N GLY A 368 -1.27 -4.70 4.59
CA GLY A 368 -0.06 -3.96 4.23
C GLY A 368 -0.18 -3.17 2.92
N ASN A 369 0.83 -2.33 2.65
CA ASN A 369 0.88 -1.36 1.55
C ASN A 369 -0.40 -0.52 1.42
N GLY A 370 -1.02 -0.21 2.55
CA GLY A 370 -2.24 0.58 2.63
C GLY A 370 -3.51 -0.15 2.17
N TYR A 371 -3.53 -1.47 2.05
CA TYR A 371 -4.75 -2.24 1.75
C TYR A 371 -5.35 -2.86 3.00
N LEU A 372 -6.68 -2.90 3.03
CA LEU A 372 -7.48 -3.51 4.07
C LEU A 372 -8.39 -4.58 3.46
N LEU A 373 -8.62 -5.67 4.18
CA LEU A 373 -9.71 -6.61 3.90
C LEU A 373 -10.86 -6.31 4.85
N VAL A 374 -11.93 -5.70 4.33
CA VAL A 374 -13.12 -5.33 5.11
C VAL A 374 -14.19 -6.38 4.90
N SER A 375 -14.51 -7.14 5.95
CA SER A 375 -15.45 -8.27 5.91
C SER A 375 -16.85 -7.85 6.32
N VAL A 376 -17.83 -8.19 5.49
CA VAL A 376 -19.27 -7.96 5.74
C VAL A 376 -20.05 -9.23 5.36
N GLY A 377 -20.49 -9.98 6.37
CA GLY A 377 -21.15 -11.26 6.23
C GLY A 377 -20.26 -12.31 5.55
N LYS A 378 -20.60 -12.69 4.32
CA LYS A 378 -19.85 -13.70 3.52
C LYS A 378 -18.98 -13.10 2.42
N CYS A 379 -19.00 -11.79 2.27
CA CYS A 379 -18.25 -11.08 1.24
C CYS A 379 -17.29 -10.10 1.93
N SER A 380 -16.01 -10.15 1.56
CA SER A 380 -15.04 -9.14 1.97
C SER A 380 -14.73 -8.21 0.79
N SER A 381 -14.40 -6.96 1.07
CA SER A 381 -13.98 -5.96 0.08
C SER A 381 -12.54 -5.57 0.35
N VAL A 382 -11.73 -5.50 -0.70
CA VAL A 382 -10.35 -5.03 -0.59
C VAL A 382 -10.34 -3.53 -0.84
N ILE A 383 -9.99 -2.76 0.18
CA ILE A 383 -10.09 -1.29 0.16
C ILE A 383 -8.74 -0.70 0.52
N HIS A 384 -8.29 0.30 -0.22
CA HIS A 384 -7.09 1.04 0.16
C HIS A 384 -7.44 2.11 1.21
N LYS A 385 -6.56 2.39 2.17
CA LYS A 385 -6.73 3.37 3.28
C LYS A 385 -7.05 4.81 2.82
N SER A 386 -6.91 5.09 1.52
CA SER A 386 -7.35 6.35 0.89
C SER A 386 -8.82 6.37 0.43
N GLY A 387 -9.55 5.26 0.59
CA GLY A 387 -10.98 5.13 0.30
C GLY A 387 -11.34 4.54 -1.07
N PHE A 388 -10.37 4.16 -1.92
CA PHE A 388 -10.71 3.48 -3.18
C PHE A 388 -10.83 1.96 -2.98
N VAL A 389 -11.85 1.37 -3.59
CA VAL A 389 -12.10 -0.08 -3.57
C VAL A 389 -11.32 -0.73 -4.71
N LEU A 390 -10.51 -1.74 -4.39
CA LEU A 390 -9.73 -2.52 -5.34
C LEU A 390 -10.58 -3.64 -5.96
N ASP A 391 -11.27 -4.40 -5.11
CA ASP A 391 -12.19 -5.47 -5.51
C ASP A 391 -13.25 -5.67 -4.41
N ALA A 392 -14.41 -6.22 -4.77
CA ALA A 392 -15.54 -6.45 -3.88
C ALA A 392 -15.99 -7.91 -3.92
N CYS A 393 -16.48 -8.40 -2.78
CA CYS A 393 -16.88 -9.80 -2.56
C CYS A 393 -15.79 -10.82 -2.95
N VAL A 394 -14.67 -10.75 -2.23
CA VAL A 394 -13.64 -11.79 -2.17
C VAL A 394 -13.83 -12.64 -0.92
N GLN A 395 -13.30 -13.86 -0.94
CA GLN A 395 -13.26 -14.73 0.24
C GLN A 395 -12.05 -14.45 1.13
N ASP A 396 -10.97 -13.93 0.54
CA ASP A 396 -9.69 -13.65 1.20
C ASP A 396 -8.83 -12.78 0.26
N ALA A 397 -7.88 -12.04 0.81
CA ALA A 397 -6.89 -11.29 0.04
C ALA A 397 -5.58 -11.13 0.81
N ARG A 398 -4.47 -10.92 0.08
CA ARG A 398 -3.17 -10.62 0.67
C ARG A 398 -2.29 -9.85 -0.30
N VAL A 399 -1.41 -9.01 0.22
CA VAL A 399 -0.39 -8.33 -0.58
C VAL A 399 0.77 -9.30 -0.85
N ILE A 400 1.28 -9.28 -2.07
CA ILE A 400 2.33 -10.18 -2.56
C ILE A 400 3.50 -9.36 -3.10
N ALA A 401 4.69 -9.58 -2.53
CA ALA A 401 5.96 -9.01 -2.96
C ALA A 401 5.95 -7.47 -3.16
N ASP A 402 5.17 -6.76 -2.36
CA ASP A 402 4.94 -5.31 -2.42
C ASP A 402 4.48 -4.76 -3.79
N ALA A 403 3.95 -5.63 -4.65
CA ALA A 403 3.64 -5.29 -6.04
C ALA A 403 2.24 -5.70 -6.48
N PHE A 404 1.67 -6.69 -5.82
CA PHE A 404 0.41 -7.29 -6.22
C PHE A 404 -0.50 -7.50 -5.02
N VAL A 405 -1.79 -7.66 -5.30
CA VAL A 405 -2.77 -8.17 -4.36
C VAL A 405 -3.28 -9.49 -4.91
N ALA A 406 -3.09 -10.57 -4.17
CA ALA A 406 -3.72 -11.84 -4.45
C ALA A 406 -5.14 -11.82 -3.89
N LEU A 407 -6.10 -12.27 -4.70
CA LEU A 407 -7.53 -12.26 -4.39
C LEU A 407 -8.06 -13.69 -4.50
N LYS A 408 -8.78 -14.14 -3.47
CA LYS A 408 -9.41 -15.47 -3.46
C LYS A 408 -10.88 -15.38 -3.83
N LYS A 409 -11.25 -16.02 -4.93
CA LYS A 409 -12.65 -16.16 -5.40
C LYS A 409 -12.89 -17.61 -5.78
N ASN A 410 -14.03 -18.19 -5.38
CA ASN A 410 -14.39 -19.58 -5.68
C ASN A 410 -13.30 -20.60 -5.27
N ASN A 411 -12.65 -20.39 -4.12
CA ASN A 411 -11.51 -21.16 -3.59
C ASN A 411 -10.29 -21.21 -4.51
N ARG A 412 -10.16 -20.25 -5.43
CA ARG A 412 -9.02 -20.08 -6.33
C ARG A 412 -8.40 -18.71 -6.13
N TRP A 413 -7.08 -18.63 -6.22
CA TRP A 413 -6.34 -17.38 -6.10
C TRP A 413 -6.00 -16.81 -7.48
N SER A 414 -6.36 -15.55 -7.69
CA SER A 414 -5.92 -14.74 -8.82
C SER A 414 -5.08 -13.58 -8.31
N MET A 415 -4.43 -12.84 -9.21
CA MET A 415 -3.55 -11.73 -8.84
C MET A 415 -3.90 -10.47 -9.63
N VAL A 416 -3.91 -9.33 -8.95
CA VAL A 416 -4.05 -8.00 -9.54
C VAL A 416 -2.87 -7.12 -9.13
N THR A 417 -2.55 -6.09 -9.90
CA THR A 417 -1.61 -5.05 -9.48
C THR A 417 -2.21 -4.24 -8.32
N LEU A 418 -1.39 -3.44 -7.63
CA LEU A 418 -1.87 -2.51 -6.59
C LEU A 418 -3.00 -1.59 -7.10
N LEU A 419 -3.08 -1.31 -8.39
CA LEU A 419 -4.14 -0.45 -8.96
C LEU A 419 -5.41 -1.20 -9.36
N GLY A 420 -5.42 -2.53 -9.30
CA GLY A 420 -6.56 -3.40 -9.60
C GLY A 420 -6.51 -4.05 -10.99
N ARG A 421 -5.41 -3.90 -11.74
CA ARG A 421 -5.29 -4.50 -13.07
C ARG A 421 -4.99 -5.99 -12.96
N SER A 422 -5.76 -6.83 -13.64
CA SER A 422 -5.54 -8.28 -13.66
C SER A 422 -4.16 -8.65 -14.19
N VAL A 423 -3.48 -9.57 -13.50
CA VAL A 423 -2.23 -10.20 -13.93
C VAL A 423 -2.59 -11.52 -14.64
N PRO A 424 -2.39 -11.65 -15.97
CA PRO A 424 -3.01 -12.71 -16.78
C PRO A 424 -2.24 -14.05 -16.70
N LEU A 425 -2.16 -14.65 -15.51
CA LEU A 425 -1.45 -15.92 -15.26
C LEU A 425 -2.38 -17.10 -14.96
N GLY A 426 -3.70 -16.86 -14.95
CA GLY A 426 -4.71 -17.82 -14.54
C GLY A 426 -4.80 -17.96 -13.03
N ASP A 427 -5.53 -19.00 -12.61
CA ASP A 427 -5.89 -19.22 -11.21
C ASP A 427 -4.99 -20.27 -10.53
N PHE A 428 -4.64 -20.01 -9.28
CA PHE A 428 -3.75 -20.83 -8.46
C PHE A 428 -4.47 -21.46 -7.27
N ASP A 429 -3.91 -22.54 -6.73
CA ASP A 429 -4.38 -23.14 -5.48
C ASP A 429 -4.00 -22.25 -4.28
N ASP A 430 -2.85 -21.57 -4.38
CA ASP A 430 -2.33 -20.62 -3.40
C ASP A 430 -1.28 -19.71 -4.05
N ILE A 431 -1.15 -18.50 -3.52
CA ILE A 431 -0.16 -17.49 -3.92
C ILE A 431 0.45 -16.91 -2.65
N ASP A 432 1.78 -16.88 -2.60
CA ASP A 432 2.54 -16.33 -1.47
C ASP A 432 3.81 -15.63 -1.97
N SER A 433 4.62 -15.06 -1.08
CA SER A 433 5.92 -14.48 -1.43
C SER A 433 6.94 -14.58 -0.31
N PHE A 434 8.21 -14.71 -0.72
CA PHE A 434 9.36 -14.42 0.13
C PHE A 434 10.06 -13.19 -0.43
N ASP A 435 9.88 -12.04 0.22
CA ASP A 435 10.34 -10.74 -0.28
C ASP A 435 9.93 -10.56 -1.76
N ASP A 436 10.88 -10.32 -2.68
CA ASP A 436 10.61 -10.14 -4.11
C ASP A 436 10.37 -11.44 -4.91
N VAL A 437 10.35 -12.60 -4.25
CA VAL A 437 10.12 -13.90 -4.89
C VAL A 437 8.67 -14.31 -4.69
N VAL A 438 7.92 -14.37 -5.78
CA VAL A 438 6.53 -14.84 -5.83
C VAL A 438 6.51 -16.36 -5.87
N VAL A 439 5.70 -16.96 -5.00
CA VAL A 439 5.45 -18.39 -4.85
C VAL A 439 4.07 -18.71 -5.42
N LEU A 440 4.03 -19.55 -6.45
CA LEU A 440 2.80 -19.94 -7.14
C LEU A 440 2.55 -21.43 -6.97
N LYS A 441 1.45 -21.80 -6.29
CA LYS A 441 1.08 -23.19 -6.06
C LYS A 441 -0.07 -23.60 -6.96
N GLN A 442 0.10 -24.70 -7.70
CA GLN A 442 -0.90 -25.25 -8.60
C GLN A 442 -0.76 -26.76 -8.73
N ALA A 443 -1.85 -27.50 -8.52
CA ALA A 443 -1.90 -28.96 -8.55
C ALA A 443 -0.83 -29.62 -7.66
N SER A 444 -0.68 -29.11 -6.43
CA SER A 444 0.36 -29.55 -5.46
C SER A 444 1.82 -29.35 -5.90
N LYS A 445 2.07 -28.58 -6.95
CA LYS A 445 3.41 -28.16 -7.37
C LYS A 445 3.58 -26.66 -7.14
N ILE A 446 4.81 -26.27 -6.82
CA ILE A 446 5.21 -24.89 -6.54
C ILE A 446 6.17 -24.42 -7.62
N ARG A 447 5.93 -23.23 -8.18
CA ARG A 447 6.86 -22.52 -9.06
C ARG A 447 7.21 -21.18 -8.43
N LEU A 448 8.46 -20.75 -8.61
CA LEU A 448 8.95 -19.46 -8.13
C LEU A 448 9.21 -18.53 -9.31
N SER A 449 8.96 -17.24 -9.12
CA SER A 449 9.32 -16.19 -10.08
C SER A 449 9.67 -14.90 -9.35
N LYS A 450 10.53 -14.09 -9.95
CA LYS A 450 10.81 -12.73 -9.46
C LYS A 450 9.62 -11.82 -9.76
N LYS A 451 9.28 -10.91 -8.84
CA LYS A 451 8.17 -9.97 -9.04
C LYS A 451 8.29 -9.14 -10.31
N GLU A 452 9.52 -8.73 -10.69
CA GLU A 452 9.76 -7.99 -11.93
C GLU A 452 9.45 -8.82 -13.16
N SER A 453 9.65 -10.15 -13.07
CA SER A 453 9.30 -11.05 -14.16
C SER A 453 7.79 -11.29 -14.25
N ILE A 454 7.08 -11.32 -13.12
CA ILE A 454 5.61 -11.41 -13.08
C ILE A 454 4.97 -10.14 -13.64
N ALA A 455 5.50 -8.96 -13.28
CA ALA A 455 5.00 -7.67 -13.75
C ALA A 455 4.98 -7.55 -15.29
N LYS A 456 5.91 -8.21 -16.00
CA LYS A 456 5.93 -8.26 -17.47
C LYS A 456 4.66 -8.86 -18.07
N ALA A 457 3.96 -9.76 -17.37
CA ALA A 457 2.71 -10.34 -17.86
C ALA A 457 1.61 -9.31 -18.06
N VAL A 458 1.63 -8.22 -17.29
CA VAL A 458 0.65 -7.12 -17.39
C VAL A 458 0.78 -6.37 -18.72
N ASP A 459 2.00 -6.34 -19.28
CA ASP A 459 2.34 -5.76 -20.60
C ASP A 459 2.57 -6.86 -21.67
N GLN A 460 1.91 -8.02 -21.50
CA GLN A 460 1.93 -9.17 -22.44
C GLN A 460 3.28 -9.89 -22.62
N GLY A 461 4.25 -9.66 -21.74
CA GLY A 461 5.50 -10.42 -21.68
C GLY A 461 5.34 -11.77 -20.96
N ALA A 462 6.10 -12.79 -21.35
CA ALA A 462 6.09 -14.07 -20.66
C ALA A 462 6.96 -14.03 -19.39
N PRO A 463 6.43 -14.37 -18.20
CA PRO A 463 7.27 -14.50 -17.00
C PRO A 463 8.20 -15.71 -17.08
N VAL A 464 9.32 -15.60 -16.38
CA VAL A 464 10.30 -16.67 -16.18
C VAL A 464 10.00 -17.36 -14.87
N TYR A 465 9.92 -18.69 -14.91
CA TYR A 465 9.66 -19.53 -13.74
C TYR A 465 10.83 -20.46 -13.47
N THR A 466 11.01 -20.84 -12.21
CA THR A 466 11.79 -22.02 -11.87
C THR A 466 11.12 -23.30 -12.37
N ARG A 467 11.82 -24.43 -12.24
CA ARG A 467 11.18 -25.75 -12.26
C ARG A 467 10.14 -25.91 -11.14
N ASN A 468 9.35 -26.97 -11.24
CA ASN A 468 8.38 -27.34 -10.22
C ASN A 468 9.07 -27.92 -8.98
N PHE A 469 8.59 -27.50 -7.81
CA PHE A 469 8.97 -28.02 -6.50
C PHE A 469 7.74 -28.61 -5.79
N ASP A 470 7.96 -29.49 -4.84
CA ASP A 470 6.92 -30.00 -3.93
C ASP A 470 6.82 -29.14 -2.67
N GLU A 471 7.93 -28.50 -2.28
CA GLU A 471 8.02 -27.73 -1.04
C GLU A 471 9.07 -26.62 -1.17
N VAL A 472 8.77 -25.45 -0.61
CA VAL A 472 9.68 -24.30 -0.54
C VAL A 472 9.57 -23.72 0.86
N LYS A 473 10.71 -23.45 1.50
CA LYS A 473 10.79 -22.83 2.84
C LYS A 473 11.88 -21.78 2.89
N ARG A 474 11.68 -20.74 3.69
CA ARG A 474 12.74 -19.78 4.03
C ARG A 474 13.83 -20.51 4.82
N TRP A 475 15.09 -20.40 4.38
CA TRP A 475 16.24 -21.02 5.02
C TRP A 475 16.93 -20.05 5.98
N ASP A 476 17.23 -18.85 5.49
CA ASP A 476 17.67 -17.69 6.26
C ASP A 476 17.11 -16.41 5.62
N GLY A 477 17.61 -15.23 6.02
CA GLY A 477 17.15 -13.95 5.47
C GLY A 477 17.26 -13.86 3.94
N ASN A 478 18.18 -14.59 3.30
CA ASN A 478 18.56 -14.39 1.89
C ASN A 478 18.49 -15.65 1.02
N MET A 479 17.98 -16.77 1.54
CA MET A 479 17.93 -18.05 0.82
C MET A 479 16.65 -18.84 1.04
N LEU A 480 16.32 -19.64 0.04
CA LEU A 480 15.17 -20.54 0.00
C LEU A 480 15.65 -21.98 -0.11
N TRP A 481 15.16 -22.83 0.80
CA TRP A 481 15.28 -24.27 0.65
C TRP A 481 14.14 -24.79 -0.22
N VAL A 482 14.48 -25.66 -1.16
CA VAL A 482 13.54 -26.21 -2.15
C VAL A 482 13.68 -27.73 -2.20
N ARG A 483 12.54 -28.42 -2.38
CA ARG A 483 12.49 -29.88 -2.51
C ARG A 483 11.58 -30.32 -3.65
N ALA A 484 11.97 -31.36 -4.36
CA ALA A 484 11.14 -32.08 -5.34
C ALA A 484 11.48 -33.57 -5.27
N GLY A 485 10.50 -34.41 -4.96
CA GLY A 485 10.72 -35.82 -4.66
C GLY A 485 11.69 -36.01 -3.48
N ASP A 486 12.71 -36.82 -3.70
CA ASP A 486 13.82 -37.11 -2.79
C ASP A 486 15.04 -36.18 -2.98
N THR A 487 14.89 -35.14 -3.79
CA THR A 487 15.96 -34.18 -4.09
C THR A 487 15.71 -32.80 -3.49
N GLN A 488 16.78 -32.16 -3.00
CA GLN A 488 16.76 -30.89 -2.29
C GLN A 488 17.89 -29.96 -2.77
N GLY A 489 17.70 -28.65 -2.58
CA GLY A 489 18.70 -27.63 -2.90
C GLY A 489 18.46 -26.31 -2.16
N LEU A 490 19.39 -25.36 -2.29
CA LEU A 490 19.25 -23.98 -1.80
C LEU A 490 19.34 -23.00 -2.96
N LEU A 491 18.41 -22.06 -3.01
CA LEU A 491 18.38 -20.93 -3.95
C LEU A 491 18.64 -19.62 -3.19
N ASP A 492 19.29 -18.65 -3.83
CA ASP A 492 19.28 -17.26 -3.33
C ASP A 492 18.00 -16.50 -3.75
N MET A 493 17.80 -15.28 -3.26
CA MET A 493 16.65 -14.43 -3.64
C MET A 493 16.67 -13.93 -5.11
N HIS A 494 17.70 -14.30 -5.89
CA HIS A 494 17.75 -14.13 -7.34
C HIS A 494 17.43 -15.44 -8.07
N LEU A 495 16.98 -16.48 -7.33
CA LEU A 495 16.65 -17.81 -7.82
C LEU A 495 17.84 -18.57 -8.42
N ARG A 496 19.08 -18.24 -8.01
CA ARG A 496 20.29 -18.96 -8.41
C ARG A 496 20.60 -20.08 -7.42
N GLU A 497 20.94 -21.26 -7.92
CA GLU A 497 21.35 -22.39 -7.09
C GLU A 497 22.67 -22.08 -6.35
N ARG A 498 22.62 -22.14 -5.01
CA ARG A 498 23.77 -21.99 -4.12
C ARG A 498 24.26 -23.33 -3.58
N ILE A 499 23.31 -24.23 -3.30
CA ILE A 499 23.56 -25.65 -3.14
C ILE A 499 22.82 -26.37 -4.27
N PRO A 500 23.54 -27.02 -5.20
CA PRO A 500 22.93 -27.66 -6.37
C PRO A 500 21.88 -28.68 -5.99
N PHE A 501 20.87 -28.83 -6.83
CA PHE A 501 19.81 -29.79 -6.58
C PHE A 501 20.30 -31.25 -6.65
N GLY A 502 19.95 -32.08 -5.67
CA GLY A 502 20.35 -33.49 -5.68
C GLY A 502 19.76 -34.31 -4.53
N LYS A 503 20.00 -35.62 -4.54
CA LYS A 503 19.53 -36.56 -3.50
C LYS A 503 20.38 -36.41 -2.25
N LYS A 504 19.94 -35.55 -1.34
CA LYS A 504 20.61 -35.20 -0.08
C LYS A 504 19.63 -34.61 0.92
N GLU A 505 20.00 -34.69 2.19
CA GLU A 505 19.33 -33.94 3.27
C GLU A 505 20.15 -32.70 3.58
N ILE A 506 19.54 -31.51 3.60
CA ILE A 506 20.24 -30.26 3.93
C ILE A 506 19.83 -29.83 5.35
N LYS A 507 20.82 -29.65 6.24
CA LYS A 507 20.62 -29.22 7.64
C LYS A 507 21.23 -27.85 7.91
N PRO A 508 20.54 -26.93 8.59
CA PRO A 508 21.07 -25.59 8.89
C PRO A 508 22.18 -25.65 9.94
N THR A 509 23.16 -24.76 9.82
CA THR A 509 24.23 -24.55 10.79
C THR A 509 24.42 -23.05 11.06
N PHE A 510 25.15 -22.70 12.13
CA PHE A 510 25.40 -21.29 12.46
C PHE A 510 26.26 -20.52 11.42
N PHE A 511 26.82 -21.23 10.43
CA PHE A 511 27.68 -20.66 9.38
C PHE A 511 27.15 -20.94 7.95
N GLY A 512 26.05 -21.68 7.81
CA GLY A 512 25.52 -22.09 6.51
C GLY A 512 24.74 -23.40 6.60
N ALA A 513 25.26 -24.48 6.01
CA ALA A 513 24.54 -25.75 5.92
C ALA A 513 25.46 -26.98 5.92
N VAL A 514 24.88 -28.14 6.24
CA VAL A 514 25.44 -29.47 5.95
C VAL A 514 24.54 -30.18 4.96
N SER A 515 25.12 -30.68 3.87
CA SER A 515 24.49 -31.62 2.95
C SER A 515 24.88 -33.05 3.31
N VAL A 516 23.92 -33.87 3.73
CA VAL A 516 24.10 -35.31 4.00
C VAL A 516 23.80 -36.09 2.73
N LEU A 517 24.83 -36.73 2.19
CA LEU A 517 24.85 -37.54 0.98
C LEU A 517 24.98 -39.03 1.35
N ALA A 518 24.84 -39.95 0.40
CA ALA A 518 25.02 -41.38 0.65
C ALA A 518 26.48 -41.72 0.99
N GLU A 519 27.42 -41.02 0.37
CA GLU A 519 28.87 -41.19 0.50
C GLU A 519 29.51 -40.39 1.64
N GLY A 520 28.76 -39.51 2.32
CA GLY A 520 29.27 -38.68 3.40
C GLY A 520 28.50 -37.37 3.59
N GLN A 521 29.20 -36.33 4.04
CA GLN A 521 28.64 -35.03 4.37
C GLN A 521 29.52 -33.92 3.80
N LYS A 522 28.89 -32.97 3.10
CA LYS A 522 29.53 -31.72 2.66
C LYS A 522 29.07 -30.56 3.53
N LEU A 523 29.98 -29.66 3.86
CA LEU A 523 29.66 -28.39 4.49
C LEU A 523 29.50 -27.33 3.39
N TRP A 524 28.66 -26.34 3.63
CA TRP A 524 28.51 -25.17 2.77
C TRP A 524 28.49 -23.90 3.60
N SER A 525 29.20 -22.87 3.14
CA SER A 525 29.13 -21.50 3.66
C SER A 525 28.93 -20.50 2.54
N SER A 526 28.30 -19.36 2.82
CA SER A 526 28.09 -18.31 1.83
C SER A 526 29.40 -17.69 1.31
N GLN A 527 30.50 -17.83 2.05
CA GLN A 527 31.79 -17.24 1.71
C GLN A 527 32.69 -18.18 0.90
N THR A 528 32.66 -19.48 1.20
CA THR A 528 33.58 -20.46 0.61
C THR A 528 32.92 -21.51 -0.28
N GLY A 529 31.59 -21.58 -0.30
CA GLY A 529 30.86 -22.57 -1.10
C GLY A 529 30.89 -23.96 -0.47
N GLU A 530 30.81 -25.00 -1.30
CA GLU A 530 30.84 -26.40 -0.84
C GLU A 530 32.26 -26.88 -0.49
N SER A 531 32.38 -27.62 0.61
CA SER A 531 33.61 -28.33 0.97
C SER A 531 33.82 -29.63 0.18
N GLU A 532 34.97 -30.27 0.40
CA GLU A 532 35.14 -31.70 0.14
C GLU A 532 34.16 -32.57 0.95
N ILE A 533 34.06 -33.86 0.61
CA ILE A 533 33.18 -34.81 1.31
C ILE A 533 33.88 -35.33 2.57
N PHE A 534 33.21 -35.23 3.71
CA PHE A 534 33.64 -35.81 4.98
C PHE A 534 32.79 -37.03 5.34
N SER A 535 33.35 -38.01 6.03
CA SER A 535 32.59 -39.20 6.44
C SER A 535 31.52 -38.89 7.49
N ARG A 536 31.81 -37.98 8.43
CA ARG A 536 30.90 -37.49 9.48
C ARG A 536 31.25 -36.06 9.88
N THR A 537 30.30 -35.35 10.47
CA THR A 537 30.49 -34.03 11.09
C THR A 537 29.83 -33.94 12.46
N GLN A 538 30.38 -33.11 13.35
CA GLN A 538 29.75 -32.67 14.60
C GLN A 538 29.88 -31.14 14.68
N ILE A 539 28.76 -30.44 14.89
CA ILE A 539 28.70 -28.98 14.80
C ILE A 539 27.97 -28.41 16.01
N GLN A 540 28.64 -27.52 16.74
CA GLN A 540 28.06 -26.76 17.84
C GLN A 540 28.81 -25.44 17.95
N LYS A 541 28.15 -24.29 17.79
CA LYS A 541 28.82 -22.97 17.81
C LYS A 541 29.76 -22.84 19.03
N PRO A 542 31.06 -22.52 18.85
CA PRO A 542 31.76 -22.17 17.60
C PRO A 542 32.46 -23.34 16.87
N TRP A 543 32.31 -24.57 17.33
CA TRP A 543 33.01 -25.77 16.87
C TRP A 543 32.44 -26.35 15.57
N VAL A 544 33.35 -26.65 14.64
CA VAL A 544 33.08 -27.41 13.42
C VAL A 544 34.07 -28.58 13.38
N LEU A 545 33.57 -29.80 13.54
CA LEU A 545 34.38 -31.02 13.59
C LEU A 545 34.03 -31.91 12.41
N VAL A 546 35.04 -32.37 11.68
CA VAL A 546 34.90 -33.16 10.45
C VAL A 546 35.73 -34.44 10.55
N GLN A 547 35.22 -35.55 10.05
CA GLN A 547 35.92 -36.84 10.06
C GLN A 547 36.41 -37.22 8.66
N GLN A 548 37.72 -37.43 8.52
CA GLN A 548 38.39 -37.78 7.27
C GLN A 548 39.34 -38.95 7.51
N ALA A 549 39.25 -40.01 6.68
CA ALA A 549 40.04 -41.23 6.83
C ALA A 549 39.98 -41.82 8.26
N GLY A 550 38.79 -41.84 8.86
CA GLY A 550 38.54 -42.37 10.21
C GLY A 550 38.93 -41.45 11.37
N ARG A 551 39.65 -40.36 11.14
CA ARG A 551 40.11 -39.43 12.21
C ARG A 551 39.35 -38.11 12.19
N TRP A 552 39.08 -37.57 13.37
CA TRP A 552 38.42 -36.28 13.55
C TRP A 552 39.40 -35.13 13.42
N LYS A 553 39.00 -34.03 12.78
CA LYS A 553 39.75 -32.79 12.64
C LYS A 553 38.82 -31.61 12.93
N MET A 554 39.40 -30.49 13.36
CA MET A 554 38.66 -29.23 13.44
C MET A 554 38.70 -28.50 12.10
N ALA A 555 37.65 -27.76 11.82
CA ALA A 555 37.56 -26.76 10.77
C ALA A 555 37.12 -25.41 11.35
N ASP A 556 37.40 -24.33 10.66
CA ASP A 556 36.79 -23.03 10.96
C ASP A 556 35.42 -22.88 10.27
N GLN A 557 34.73 -21.77 10.56
CA GLN A 557 33.44 -21.42 9.95
C GLN A 557 33.54 -21.15 8.43
N HIS A 558 34.75 -20.98 7.90
CA HIS A 558 35.04 -20.81 6.48
C HIS A 558 35.41 -22.15 5.83
N LEU A 559 35.20 -23.26 6.53
CA LEU A 559 35.42 -24.64 6.07
C LEU A 559 36.90 -24.99 5.85
N LYS A 560 37.83 -24.22 6.44
CA LYS A 560 39.26 -24.53 6.40
C LYS A 560 39.58 -25.58 7.47
N VAL A 561 39.94 -26.78 7.02
CA VAL A 561 40.35 -27.89 7.91
C VAL A 561 41.77 -27.67 8.42
N PHE A 562 41.98 -27.78 9.73
CA PHE A 562 43.30 -27.65 10.35
C PHE A 562 44.10 -28.95 10.19
N ALA A 563 44.93 -29.04 9.14
CA ALA A 563 45.59 -30.27 8.71
C ALA A 563 46.59 -30.90 9.71
N LYS A 564 47.12 -30.13 10.67
CA LYS A 564 48.20 -30.60 11.56
C LYS A 564 47.73 -31.46 12.75
N THR A 565 46.45 -31.43 13.10
CA THR A 565 45.96 -32.16 14.28
C THR A 565 44.74 -33.01 13.94
N SER A 566 44.68 -34.20 14.52
CA SER A 566 43.57 -35.12 14.31
C SER A 566 43.43 -36.10 15.47
N TYR A 567 42.20 -36.52 15.73
CA TYR A 567 41.77 -37.16 16.97
C TYR A 567 41.03 -38.47 16.68
N ASP A 568 41.08 -39.39 17.64
CA ASP A 568 40.38 -40.67 17.60
C ASP A 568 38.87 -40.48 17.86
N SER A 569 38.52 -39.59 18.77
CA SER A 569 37.13 -39.23 19.07
C SER A 569 37.00 -37.80 19.56
N VAL A 570 35.80 -37.23 19.40
CA VAL A 570 35.43 -35.89 19.86
C VAL A 570 34.05 -35.89 20.48
N TYR A 571 33.83 -35.03 21.49
CA TYR A 571 32.54 -34.82 22.15
C TYR A 571 32.48 -33.41 22.77
N PHE A 572 31.28 -32.93 23.13
CA PHE A 572 31.10 -31.61 23.75
C PHE A 572 30.77 -31.72 25.25
N ILE A 573 31.31 -30.80 26.05
CA ILE A 573 30.93 -30.57 27.44
C ILE A 573 30.53 -29.09 27.57
N GLY A 574 29.22 -28.82 27.67
CA GLY A 574 28.71 -27.45 27.62
C GLY A 574 29.16 -26.77 26.32
N ALA A 575 29.83 -25.62 26.43
CA ALA A 575 30.36 -24.87 25.28
C ALA A 575 31.77 -25.31 24.82
N PHE A 576 32.35 -26.36 25.41
CA PHE A 576 33.73 -26.79 25.17
C PHE A 576 33.80 -28.05 24.31
N CYS A 577 34.87 -28.20 23.53
CA CYS A 577 35.13 -29.37 22.69
C CYS A 577 36.21 -30.25 23.31
N MET A 578 35.91 -31.52 23.52
CA MET A 578 36.83 -32.52 24.04
C MET A 578 37.31 -33.39 22.88
N ALA A 579 38.62 -33.49 22.68
CA ALA A 579 39.21 -34.24 21.56
C ALA A 579 40.28 -35.21 22.06
N LEU A 580 40.08 -36.51 21.85
CA LEU A 580 40.95 -37.58 22.35
C LEU A 580 41.95 -38.03 21.27
N SER A 581 43.23 -38.12 21.60
CA SER A 581 44.29 -38.67 20.75
C SER A 581 45.18 -39.59 21.57
N GLY A 582 45.06 -40.91 21.36
CA GLY A 582 45.69 -41.91 22.22
C GLY A 582 45.23 -41.79 23.67
N ASP A 583 46.17 -41.63 24.60
CA ASP A 583 45.88 -41.44 26.03
C ASP A 583 45.80 -39.97 26.47
N THR A 584 45.79 -39.04 25.51
CA THR A 584 45.71 -37.60 25.77
C THR A 584 44.33 -37.04 25.41
N LEU A 585 43.68 -36.40 26.37
CA LEU A 585 42.47 -35.62 26.17
C LEU A 585 42.84 -34.14 25.97
N HIS A 586 42.50 -33.59 24.81
CA HIS A 586 42.63 -32.17 24.52
C HIS A 586 41.31 -31.46 24.78
N ALA A 587 41.24 -30.70 25.87
CA ALA A 587 40.08 -29.90 26.24
C ALA A 587 40.18 -28.51 25.57
N TYR A 588 39.49 -28.37 24.43
CA TYR A 588 39.42 -27.12 23.68
C TYR A 588 38.49 -26.11 24.35
N VAL A 589 39.08 -24.96 24.62
CA VAL A 589 38.51 -23.81 25.31
C VAL A 589 38.30 -22.66 24.34
N ALA A 590 39.16 -22.55 23.32
CA ALA A 590 38.97 -21.76 22.11
C ALA A 590 39.50 -22.56 20.89
N PRO A 591 39.15 -22.20 19.64
CA PRO A 591 39.60 -22.94 18.44
C PRO A 591 41.11 -23.19 18.33
N ASP A 592 41.92 -22.27 18.85
CA ASP A 592 43.38 -22.30 18.84
C ASP A 592 43.99 -22.63 20.20
N ARG A 593 43.17 -22.88 21.23
CA ARG A 593 43.63 -23.07 22.61
C ARG A 593 42.95 -24.24 23.29
N PHE A 594 43.77 -25.14 23.79
CA PHE A 594 43.34 -26.32 24.54
C PHE A 594 44.28 -26.60 25.71
N VAL A 595 43.80 -27.41 26.64
CA VAL A 595 44.58 -27.99 27.72
C VAL A 595 44.74 -29.49 27.47
N SER A 596 45.97 -30.00 27.50
CA SER A 596 46.25 -31.43 27.41
C SER A 596 46.13 -32.08 28.78
N LEU A 597 45.30 -33.12 28.87
CA LEU A 597 44.97 -33.84 30.08
C LEU A 597 45.13 -35.34 29.86
N ASN A 598 45.22 -36.12 30.94
CA ASN A 598 45.08 -37.57 30.86
C ASN A 598 43.65 -37.92 30.39
N ARG A 599 43.49 -38.98 29.59
CA ARG A 599 42.18 -39.45 29.09
C ARG A 599 41.09 -39.66 30.17
N PHE A 600 41.48 -39.92 31.42
CA PHE A 600 40.56 -40.14 32.54
C PHE A 600 40.35 -38.90 33.41
N ALA A 601 40.85 -37.73 32.98
CA ALA A 601 40.64 -36.47 33.69
C ALA A 601 39.14 -36.15 33.83
N ARG A 602 38.72 -35.78 35.04
CA ARG A 602 37.34 -35.38 35.31
C ARG A 602 37.18 -33.90 34.98
N VAL A 603 36.43 -33.61 33.92
CA VAL A 603 36.20 -32.26 33.41
C VAL A 603 34.71 -31.92 33.52
N GLN A 604 34.39 -30.72 34.01
CA GLN A 604 33.01 -30.27 34.25
C GLN A 604 32.77 -28.88 33.64
N PHE A 605 31.54 -28.65 33.18
CA PHE A 605 31.07 -27.33 32.75
C PHE A 605 30.49 -26.58 33.94
N LEU A 606 30.99 -25.37 34.20
CA LEU A 606 30.44 -24.46 35.21
C LEU A 606 29.66 -23.33 34.52
N PRO A 607 28.32 -23.39 34.48
CA PRO A 607 27.51 -22.31 33.92
C PRO A 607 27.49 -21.09 34.85
N GLY A 608 27.61 -19.89 34.28
CA GLY A 608 27.45 -18.61 34.97
C GLY A 608 26.28 -17.79 34.40
N LYS A 609 26.08 -16.59 34.97
CA LYS A 609 25.17 -15.57 34.41
C LYS A 609 25.78 -14.94 33.14
N ASP A 610 24.93 -14.35 32.29
CA ASP A 610 25.31 -13.53 31.13
C ASP A 610 26.25 -14.22 30.11
N SER A 611 26.00 -15.51 29.82
CA SER A 611 26.82 -16.33 28.90
C SER A 611 28.28 -16.53 29.34
N VAL A 612 28.60 -16.23 30.59
CA VAL A 612 29.91 -16.56 31.18
C VAL A 612 29.90 -18.02 31.60
N TYR A 613 30.95 -18.75 31.27
CA TYR A 613 31.11 -20.15 31.67
C TYR A 613 32.58 -20.50 31.83
N TYR A 614 32.83 -21.54 32.61
CA TYR A 614 34.18 -22.00 32.94
C TYR A 614 34.31 -23.50 32.79
N LEU A 615 35.54 -23.94 32.51
CA LEU A 615 35.90 -25.35 32.52
C LEU A 615 36.54 -25.67 33.87
N LEU A 616 36.01 -26.65 34.58
CA LEU A 616 36.58 -27.15 35.83
C LEU A 616 37.27 -28.50 35.58
N LEU A 617 38.56 -28.57 35.90
CA LEU A 617 39.31 -29.81 36.04
C LEU A 617 39.30 -30.23 37.51
N ASP A 618 38.77 -31.40 37.79
CA ASP A 618 38.66 -31.99 39.14
C ASP A 618 39.68 -33.13 39.31
N GLU A 619 40.74 -32.85 40.07
CA GLU A 619 41.81 -33.79 40.41
C GLU A 619 41.69 -34.23 41.88
N GLY A 620 40.46 -34.35 42.37
CA GLY A 620 40.15 -34.69 43.76
C GLY A 620 40.30 -33.47 44.68
N ASP A 621 41.39 -33.43 45.45
CA ASP A 621 41.67 -32.33 46.38
C ASP A 621 41.99 -31.01 45.67
N LYS A 622 42.43 -31.06 44.41
CA LYS A 622 42.78 -29.90 43.59
C LYS A 622 41.72 -29.66 42.52
N LYS A 623 41.27 -28.42 42.43
CA LYS A 623 40.32 -27.95 41.42
C LYS A 623 40.95 -26.82 40.62
N THR A 624 41.08 -27.02 39.31
CA THR A 624 41.67 -26.03 38.40
C THR A 624 40.59 -25.48 37.48
N VAL A 625 40.44 -24.16 37.46
CA VAL A 625 39.40 -23.47 36.67
C VAL A 625 40.04 -22.75 35.49
N PHE A 626 39.46 -22.92 34.32
CA PHE A 626 39.83 -22.21 33.09
C PHE A 626 38.67 -21.35 32.60
N ASN A 627 38.98 -20.16 32.09
CA ASN A 627 37.98 -19.32 31.42
C ASN A 627 37.73 -19.75 29.97
N SER A 628 36.77 -19.11 29.31
CA SER A 628 36.44 -19.31 27.89
C SER A 628 37.59 -18.97 26.93
N ARG A 629 38.64 -18.28 27.39
CA ARG A 629 39.86 -18.04 26.61
C ARG A 629 40.92 -19.11 26.84
N GLY A 630 40.68 -20.10 27.71
CA GLY A 630 41.65 -21.13 28.07
C GLY A 630 42.74 -20.71 29.02
N GLU A 631 42.59 -19.56 29.66
CA GLU A 631 43.50 -19.11 30.71
C GLU A 631 43.16 -19.88 31.97
N ARG A 632 44.17 -20.53 32.55
CA ARG A 632 44.06 -21.04 33.92
C ARG A 632 43.87 -19.84 34.83
N LEU A 633 42.67 -19.72 35.38
CA LEU A 633 42.32 -18.66 36.32
C LEU A 633 43.01 -18.91 37.66
N PHE A 634 42.80 -20.10 38.22
CA PHE A 634 43.43 -20.52 39.47
C PHE A 634 43.36 -22.04 39.65
N THR A 635 44.16 -22.53 40.60
CA THR A 635 44.03 -23.86 41.19
C THR A 635 43.80 -23.68 42.68
N ALA A 636 42.78 -24.34 43.23
CA ALA A 636 42.44 -24.22 44.64
C ALA A 636 41.99 -25.56 45.23
N ASN A 637 42.13 -25.69 46.55
CA ASN A 637 41.75 -26.89 47.28
C ASN A 637 40.40 -26.66 47.96
N TYR A 638 39.31 -26.96 47.28
CA TYR A 638 37.94 -26.85 47.80
C TYR A 638 37.18 -28.12 47.49
N ASP A 639 36.14 -28.42 48.25
CA ASP A 639 35.31 -29.61 48.02
C ASP A 639 34.48 -29.43 46.75
N ARG A 640 33.95 -28.22 46.53
CA ARG A 640 33.17 -27.81 45.36
C ARG A 640 33.39 -26.34 45.01
N LEU A 641 33.21 -26.01 43.73
CA LEU A 641 33.23 -24.66 43.19
C LEU A 641 31.97 -24.43 42.35
N GLU A 642 31.33 -23.27 42.53
CA GLU A 642 30.15 -22.85 41.76
C GLU A 642 30.31 -21.38 41.34
N VAL A 643 29.68 -20.97 40.25
CA VAL A 643 29.74 -19.57 39.80
C VAL A 643 28.80 -18.72 40.65
N ALA A 644 29.32 -17.65 41.26
CA ALA A 644 28.56 -16.77 42.14
C ALA A 644 27.93 -15.57 41.42
N GLY A 645 28.32 -15.31 40.16
CA GLY A 645 28.00 -14.07 39.43
C GLY A 645 29.16 -13.07 39.48
N GLU A 646 29.14 -12.08 38.57
CA GLU A 646 30.09 -10.96 38.53
C GLU A 646 31.57 -11.35 38.67
N ASN A 647 32.00 -12.38 37.95
CA ASN A 647 33.38 -12.87 37.96
C ASN A 647 33.88 -13.40 39.33
N MET A 648 32.97 -13.97 40.13
CA MET A 648 33.29 -14.60 41.41
C MET A 648 32.82 -16.06 41.45
N PHE A 649 33.44 -16.85 42.32
CA PHE A 649 33.05 -18.23 42.59
C PHE A 649 32.68 -18.41 44.06
N LEU A 650 31.65 -19.21 44.31
CA LEU A 650 31.38 -19.80 45.61
C LEU A 650 32.39 -20.93 45.84
N ALA A 651 33.18 -20.78 46.91
CA ALA A 651 34.13 -21.78 47.35
C ALA A 651 33.55 -22.55 48.54
N ILE A 652 33.35 -23.87 48.37
CA ILE A 652 32.71 -24.72 49.38
C ILE A 652 33.77 -25.61 50.03
N ARG A 653 33.85 -25.56 51.37
CA ARG A 653 34.72 -26.43 52.18
C ARG A 653 34.00 -26.83 53.46
N LYS A 654 33.93 -28.14 53.75
CA LYS A 654 33.21 -28.70 54.91
C LYS A 654 31.79 -28.13 55.02
N GLU A 655 31.08 -28.10 53.91
CA GLU A 655 29.72 -27.53 53.75
C GLU A 655 29.59 -26.02 53.98
N LYS A 656 30.64 -25.32 54.38
CA LYS A 656 30.66 -23.86 54.52
C LYS A 656 31.02 -23.20 53.19
N ARG A 657 30.40 -22.04 52.93
CA ARG A 657 30.55 -21.26 51.70
C ARG A 657 31.34 -19.98 51.95
N GLY A 658 32.21 -19.66 51.02
CA GLY A 658 32.94 -18.40 50.92
C GLY A 658 32.96 -17.89 49.48
N LEU A 659 33.61 -16.77 49.25
CA LEU A 659 33.77 -16.17 47.93
C LEU A 659 35.24 -16.03 47.56
N ILE A 660 35.57 -16.42 46.33
CA ILE A 660 36.88 -16.21 45.73
C ILE A 660 36.73 -15.41 44.43
N ASN A 661 37.73 -14.61 44.10
CA ASN A 661 37.80 -13.88 42.83
C ASN A 661 38.35 -14.77 41.69
N LEU A 662 38.43 -14.23 40.47
CA LEU A 662 39.01 -14.93 39.31
C LEU A 662 40.49 -15.32 39.47
N GLN A 663 41.21 -14.81 40.47
CA GLN A 663 42.59 -15.22 40.77
C GLN A 663 42.65 -16.33 41.84
N GLY A 664 41.49 -16.85 42.28
CA GLY A 664 41.38 -17.85 43.34
C GLY A 664 41.69 -17.28 44.73
N LYS A 665 41.83 -15.96 44.86
CA LYS A 665 42.09 -15.32 46.15
C LYS A 665 40.78 -15.25 46.94
N PRO A 666 40.77 -15.66 48.22
CA PRO A 666 39.60 -15.50 49.08
C PRO A 666 39.28 -14.02 49.27
N LEU A 667 38.06 -13.65 48.86
CA LEU A 667 37.41 -12.39 49.21
C LEU A 667 36.68 -12.55 50.55
N VAL A 668 36.06 -13.71 50.74
CA VAL A 668 35.35 -14.13 51.96
C VAL A 668 35.73 -15.58 52.23
N GLN A 669 36.21 -15.88 53.43
CA GLN A 669 36.59 -17.25 53.78
C GLN A 669 35.34 -18.15 53.89
N PRO A 670 35.44 -19.47 53.63
CA PRO A 670 34.32 -20.37 53.81
C PRO A 670 33.92 -20.52 55.28
N GLU A 671 32.90 -19.77 55.70
CA GLU A 671 32.36 -19.80 57.07
C GLU A 671 30.84 -19.66 57.15
N TYR A 672 30.17 -19.38 56.03
CA TYR A 672 28.73 -19.18 55.97
C TYR A 672 28.01 -20.49 55.62
N ASP A 673 26.80 -20.66 56.15
CA ASP A 673 25.94 -21.82 55.83
C ASP A 673 25.38 -21.71 54.41
N ALA A 674 25.00 -20.49 54.03
CA ALA A 674 24.55 -20.17 52.68
C ALA A 674 24.99 -18.75 52.28
N MET A 675 25.17 -18.55 50.97
CA MET A 675 25.41 -17.25 50.35
C MET A 675 24.52 -17.20 49.10
N GLY A 676 23.90 -16.04 48.86
CA GLY A 676 23.13 -15.80 47.63
C GLY A 676 24.03 -15.50 46.44
N THR A 677 23.40 -15.23 45.30
CA THR A 677 24.09 -14.76 44.09
C THR A 677 24.62 -13.34 44.30
N VAL A 678 25.74 -13.04 43.66
CA VAL A 678 26.32 -11.69 43.68
C VAL A 678 25.60 -10.82 42.67
N GLU A 679 25.09 -9.67 43.12
CA GLU A 679 24.41 -8.67 42.30
C GLU A 679 24.90 -7.27 42.69
N GLN A 680 25.49 -6.55 41.75
CA GLN A 680 26.13 -5.26 41.92
C GLN A 680 27.11 -5.25 43.12
N GLY A 681 27.96 -6.27 43.21
CA GLY A 681 28.90 -6.50 44.31
C GLY A 681 28.26 -6.87 45.65
N SER A 682 26.93 -7.01 45.71
CA SER A 682 26.18 -7.27 46.93
C SER A 682 25.81 -8.74 47.06
N VAL A 683 25.94 -9.28 48.28
CA VAL A 683 25.69 -10.71 48.55
C VAL A 683 24.96 -10.88 49.88
N PRO A 684 23.73 -11.44 49.88
CA PRO A 684 23.09 -11.86 51.12
C PRO A 684 23.77 -13.13 51.65
N VAL A 685 23.97 -13.19 52.96
CA VAL A 685 24.68 -14.30 53.61
C VAL A 685 23.88 -14.85 54.80
N LEU A 686 24.01 -16.14 55.08
CA LEU A 686 23.36 -16.84 56.18
C LEU A 686 24.42 -17.55 57.03
N LYS A 687 24.38 -17.31 58.35
CA LYS A 687 25.19 -18.03 59.33
C LYS A 687 24.38 -18.20 60.61
N ASP A 688 24.37 -19.41 61.17
CA ASP A 688 23.67 -19.74 62.42
C ASP A 688 22.17 -19.33 62.39
N ARG A 689 21.51 -19.56 61.25
CA ARG A 689 20.10 -19.19 60.96
C ARG A 689 19.81 -17.68 60.99
N LYS A 690 20.84 -16.84 60.97
CA LYS A 690 20.71 -15.37 60.88
C LYS A 690 21.24 -14.86 59.55
N PHE A 691 20.63 -13.79 59.06
CA PHE A 691 20.98 -13.15 57.79
C PHE A 691 21.86 -11.94 57.99
N GLY A 692 22.84 -11.80 57.09
CA GLY A 692 23.73 -10.66 56.95
C GLY A 692 23.82 -10.23 55.48
N PHE A 693 24.69 -9.27 55.21
CA PHE A 693 24.83 -8.71 53.87
C PHE A 693 26.26 -8.22 53.64
N LEU A 694 26.83 -8.54 52.49
CA LEU A 694 28.18 -8.15 52.11
C LEU A 694 28.13 -7.21 50.91
N ASP A 695 28.90 -6.13 50.97
CA ASP A 695 29.34 -5.37 49.78
C ASP A 695 30.79 -5.73 49.53
N VAL A 696 31.00 -6.65 48.59
CA VAL A 696 32.31 -7.22 48.29
C VAL A 696 33.23 -6.19 47.62
N ILE A 697 32.66 -5.25 46.85
CA ILE A 697 33.39 -4.19 46.16
C ILE A 697 33.80 -3.09 47.15
N GLY A 698 32.82 -2.60 47.92
CA GLY A 698 33.01 -1.58 48.94
C GLY A 698 33.71 -2.10 50.21
N LYS A 699 33.94 -3.41 50.32
CA LYS A 699 34.49 -4.11 51.48
C LYS A 699 33.73 -3.78 52.77
N LYS A 700 32.40 -3.80 52.71
CA LYS A 700 31.52 -3.56 53.85
C LYS A 700 30.76 -4.84 54.21
N GLU A 701 30.50 -5.02 55.50
CA GLU A 701 29.83 -6.20 56.02
C GLU A 701 28.80 -5.79 57.06
N ILE A 702 27.59 -6.32 56.91
CA ILE A 702 26.61 -6.46 57.97
C ILE A 702 26.64 -7.90 58.44
N LYS A 703 27.16 -8.12 59.65
CA LYS A 703 27.26 -9.45 60.23
C LYS A 703 25.88 -10.12 60.35
N PRO A 704 25.79 -11.45 60.17
CA PRO A 704 24.56 -12.20 60.36
C PRO A 704 23.93 -11.99 61.74
N GLN A 705 22.79 -11.29 61.77
CA GLN A 705 22.03 -11.05 63.00
C GLN A 705 20.53 -10.83 62.77
N TYR A 706 20.11 -10.68 61.50
CA TYR A 706 18.74 -10.38 61.13
C TYR A 706 17.93 -11.66 60.84
N GLU A 707 16.61 -11.54 60.94
CA GLU A 707 15.68 -12.67 60.78
C GLU A 707 15.35 -12.96 59.31
N LYS A 708 15.60 -12.00 58.41
CA LYS A 708 15.35 -12.10 56.96
C LYS A 708 16.52 -11.51 56.17
N ASN A 709 16.61 -11.88 54.89
CA ASN A 709 17.54 -11.26 53.93
C ASN A 709 17.44 -9.73 53.99
N LEU A 710 18.60 -9.08 53.97
CA LEU A 710 18.69 -7.63 53.81
C LEU A 710 18.59 -7.30 52.32
N ILE A 711 18.02 -6.14 52.02
CA ILE A 711 17.83 -5.65 50.64
C ILE A 711 18.48 -4.28 50.54
N ARG A 712 19.17 -4.00 49.43
CA ARG A 712 19.76 -2.68 49.19
C ARG A 712 18.65 -1.67 48.91
N TYR A 713 18.59 -0.59 49.70
CA TYR A 713 17.65 0.52 49.47
C TYR A 713 18.24 1.51 48.48
N ASN A 714 19.47 1.95 48.75
CA ASN A 714 20.29 2.76 47.84
C ASN A 714 21.78 2.51 48.14
N ALA A 715 22.68 3.35 47.61
CA ALA A 715 24.12 3.18 47.82
C ALA A 715 24.56 3.24 49.30
N ARG A 716 23.76 3.84 50.18
CA ARG A 716 24.12 4.11 51.59
C ARG A 716 23.32 3.30 52.59
N LEU A 717 22.13 2.82 52.22
CA LEU A 717 21.15 2.25 53.13
C LEU A 717 20.71 0.85 52.72
N LEU A 718 20.40 0.03 53.73
CA LEU A 718 19.85 -1.32 53.59
C LEU A 718 18.52 -1.40 54.34
N ILE A 719 17.59 -2.20 53.81
CA ILE A 719 16.38 -2.63 54.50
C ILE A 719 16.74 -3.88 55.31
N ALA A 720 16.52 -3.83 56.62
CA ALA A 720 16.76 -4.93 57.53
C ALA A 720 15.50 -5.25 58.36
N HIS A 721 15.41 -6.47 58.90
CA HIS A 721 14.24 -6.93 59.65
C HIS A 721 14.59 -7.43 61.05
N LYS A 722 13.99 -6.83 62.08
CA LYS A 722 14.20 -7.17 63.50
C LYS A 722 12.86 -7.23 64.23
N GLY A 723 12.58 -8.33 64.92
CA GLY A 723 11.29 -8.51 65.60
C GLY A 723 10.11 -8.53 64.63
N GLY A 724 10.30 -9.12 63.44
CA GLY A 724 9.28 -9.15 62.38
C GLY A 724 9.07 -7.85 61.60
N LEU A 725 9.61 -6.71 62.03
CA LEU A 725 9.43 -5.39 61.41
C LEU A 725 10.69 -4.92 60.68
N ALA A 726 10.49 -4.14 59.62
CA ALA A 726 11.50 -3.55 58.76
C ALA A 726 11.96 -2.17 59.26
N GLY A 727 13.23 -1.85 59.02
CA GLY A 727 13.85 -0.55 59.24
C GLY A 727 14.99 -0.32 58.26
N LEU A 728 15.35 0.94 58.04
CA LEU A 728 16.54 1.32 57.27
C LEU A 728 17.74 1.37 58.20
N ILE A 729 18.82 0.71 57.80
CA ILE A 729 20.12 0.77 58.48
C ILE A 729 21.18 1.31 57.53
N ASP A 730 22.23 1.91 58.10
CA ASP A 730 23.45 2.21 57.37
C ASP A 730 24.42 1.02 57.39
N TRP A 731 25.53 1.15 56.65
CA TRP A 731 26.60 0.15 56.62
C TRP A 731 27.41 0.04 57.92
N THR A 732 27.18 0.89 58.92
CA THR A 732 27.71 0.74 60.29
C THR A 732 26.76 -0.06 61.18
N ASN A 733 25.69 -0.62 60.59
CA ASN A 733 24.62 -1.33 61.27
C ASN A 733 23.81 -0.45 62.24
N LYS A 734 23.88 0.88 62.08
CA LYS A 734 23.08 1.81 62.88
C LYS A 734 21.72 2.04 62.21
N PRO A 735 20.61 2.00 62.97
CA PRO A 735 19.30 2.32 62.43
C PRO A 735 19.20 3.80 62.03
N VAL A 736 18.85 4.04 60.78
CA VAL A 736 18.46 5.35 60.24
C VAL A 736 16.97 5.60 60.47
N THR A 737 16.16 4.53 60.43
CA THR A 737 14.76 4.55 60.86
C THR A 737 14.51 3.49 61.94
N PRO A 738 13.48 3.67 62.79
CA PRO A 738 13.06 2.62 63.71
C PRO A 738 12.57 1.36 62.96
N PHE A 739 12.72 0.19 63.58
CA PHE A 739 12.17 -1.08 63.10
C PHE A 739 10.69 -1.18 63.46
N GLU A 740 9.86 -0.36 62.81
CA GLU A 740 8.42 -0.26 63.10
C GLU A 740 7.55 -0.41 61.85
N TYR A 741 8.16 -0.70 60.70
CA TYR A 741 7.46 -0.78 59.42
C TYR A 741 7.19 -2.24 59.04
N GLU A 742 6.01 -2.54 58.53
CA GLU A 742 5.69 -3.85 57.95
C GLU A 742 6.43 -4.07 56.63
N GLU A 743 6.63 -3.01 55.85
CA GLU A 743 7.27 -3.05 54.54
C GLU A 743 7.92 -1.69 54.21
N ILE A 744 9.03 -1.71 53.46
CA ILE A 744 9.73 -0.53 52.96
C ILE A 744 10.01 -0.74 51.47
N ARG A 745 9.63 0.23 50.64
CA ARG A 745 9.90 0.28 49.19
C ARG A 745 10.67 1.55 48.84
N TYR A 746 11.52 1.44 47.83
CA TYR A 746 12.28 2.57 47.31
C TYR A 746 11.34 3.61 46.68
N TRP A 747 11.46 4.87 47.12
CA TRP A 747 10.73 6.00 46.55
C TRP A 747 11.71 7.02 45.94
N ASN A 748 12.67 7.48 46.74
CA ASN A 748 13.87 8.19 46.28
C ASN A 748 14.98 8.10 47.36
N ASP A 749 16.07 8.84 47.16
CA ASP A 749 17.23 8.82 48.06
C ASP A 749 17.04 9.51 49.42
N SER A 750 15.94 10.23 49.65
CA SER A 750 15.66 10.95 50.90
C SER A 750 14.37 10.51 51.60
N SER A 751 13.49 9.82 50.88
CA SER A 751 12.19 9.38 51.36
C SER A 751 11.88 7.98 50.86
N ALA A 752 11.16 7.20 51.66
CA ALA A 752 10.76 5.83 51.36
C ALA A 752 9.24 5.70 51.41
N LEU A 753 8.70 4.77 50.60
CA LEU A 753 7.31 4.34 50.71
C LEU A 753 7.26 3.21 51.74
N VAL A 754 6.71 3.51 52.92
CA VAL A 754 6.73 2.61 54.08
C VAL A 754 5.32 2.23 54.49
N LYS A 755 5.15 1.02 55.02
CA LYS A 755 3.86 0.51 55.51
C LYS A 755 3.90 0.37 57.03
N ARG A 756 2.93 0.94 57.74
CA ARG A 756 2.78 0.85 59.20
C ARG A 756 1.29 0.85 59.56
N ASN A 757 0.87 -0.07 60.43
CA ASN A 757 -0.54 -0.26 60.80
C ASN A 757 -1.44 -0.49 59.58
N PHE A 758 -1.01 -1.37 58.67
CA PHE A 758 -1.68 -1.69 57.41
C PHE A 758 -1.86 -0.51 56.42
N GLN A 759 -1.27 0.65 56.70
CA GLN A 759 -1.34 1.84 55.86
C GLN A 759 0.04 2.25 55.33
N TRP A 760 0.08 2.64 54.07
CA TRP A 760 1.24 3.19 53.40
C TRP A 760 1.41 4.69 53.70
N MET A 761 2.66 5.14 53.64
CA MET A 761 3.02 6.55 53.74
C MET A 761 4.35 6.81 53.03
N ILE A 762 4.52 8.03 52.53
CA ILE A 762 5.82 8.54 52.10
C ILE A 762 6.49 9.16 53.32
N TYR A 763 7.54 8.52 53.81
CA TYR A 763 8.30 8.98 54.96
C TYR A 763 9.64 9.53 54.52
N ASN A 764 9.90 10.80 54.81
CA ASN A 764 11.22 11.40 54.62
C ASN A 764 12.09 11.03 55.83
N PHE A 765 13.07 10.18 55.61
CA PHE A 765 13.94 9.66 56.65
C PHE A 765 15.13 10.59 56.98
N ILE A 766 15.32 11.66 56.22
CA ILE A 766 16.30 12.72 56.51
C ILE A 766 15.67 13.75 57.47
N ASP A 767 14.51 14.29 57.11
CA ASP A 767 13.74 15.27 57.89
C ASP A 767 12.98 14.62 59.06
N LYS A 768 12.88 13.29 59.06
CA LYS A 768 12.12 12.48 60.03
C LYS A 768 10.65 12.88 60.12
N ARG A 769 10.00 13.10 58.96
CA ARG A 769 8.59 13.47 58.88
C ARG A 769 7.85 12.67 57.81
N VAL A 770 6.54 12.49 58.04
CA VAL A 770 5.63 11.95 57.04
C VAL A 770 5.31 13.05 56.01
N VAL A 771 5.57 12.79 54.74
CA VAL A 771 5.26 13.70 53.62
C VAL A 771 3.81 13.50 53.16
N ILE A 772 3.40 12.23 53.00
CA ILE A 772 2.01 11.83 52.68
C ILE A 772 1.70 10.60 53.52
N GLY A 773 0.59 10.62 54.26
CA GLY A 773 0.20 9.54 55.17
C GLY A 773 -1.15 8.92 54.82
N LYS A 774 -1.52 7.86 55.56
CA LYS A 774 -2.84 7.19 55.48
C LYS A 774 -3.21 6.67 54.09
N ILE A 775 -2.24 6.29 53.27
CA ILE A 775 -2.48 5.66 51.96
C ILE A 775 -2.92 4.22 52.23
N LYS A 776 -4.17 3.87 51.93
CA LYS A 776 -4.72 2.53 52.14
C LYS A 776 -4.14 1.54 51.12
N SER A 777 -4.07 1.94 49.86
CA SER A 777 -3.51 1.16 48.74
C SER A 777 -2.98 2.08 47.65
N PHE A 778 -2.21 1.53 46.72
CA PHE A 778 -1.72 2.26 45.54
C PHE A 778 -1.53 1.32 44.35
N ARG A 779 -1.49 1.89 43.15
CA ARG A 779 -1.14 1.21 41.90
C ARG A 779 -0.02 1.97 41.19
N TRP A 780 0.96 1.24 40.67
CA TRP A 780 2.02 1.83 39.84
C TRP A 780 1.46 2.24 38.49
N LEU A 781 1.64 3.51 38.13
CA LEU A 781 1.54 3.97 36.75
C LEU A 781 2.90 3.89 36.05
N ARG A 782 3.98 4.16 36.79
CA ARG A 782 5.36 4.11 36.30
C ARG A 782 6.31 3.81 37.44
N ASP A 783 7.18 2.83 37.25
CA ASP A 783 8.19 2.41 38.22
C ASP A 783 9.56 2.30 37.53
N THR A 784 10.18 3.44 37.23
CA THR A 784 11.51 3.49 36.62
C THR A 784 12.51 4.14 37.59
N PRO A 785 13.84 4.03 37.33
CA PRO A 785 14.84 4.77 38.10
C PRO A 785 14.64 6.29 38.05
N GLU A 786 14.13 6.82 36.93
CA GLU A 786 13.94 8.26 36.70
C GLU A 786 12.69 8.82 37.38
N GLU A 787 11.59 8.05 37.39
CA GLU A 787 10.33 8.48 38.00
C GLU A 787 9.53 7.30 38.56
N LYS A 788 8.99 7.53 39.77
CA LYS A 788 8.01 6.70 40.45
C LYS A 788 6.69 7.47 40.47
N LEU A 789 5.68 6.97 39.77
CA LEU A 789 4.35 7.59 39.64
C LEU A 789 3.27 6.62 40.09
N LEU A 790 2.43 7.05 41.03
CA LEU A 790 1.42 6.22 41.69
C LEU A 790 0.03 6.86 41.59
N ILE A 791 -0.98 6.02 41.36
CA ILE A 791 -2.35 6.31 41.80
C ILE A 791 -2.46 5.79 43.24
N ILE A 792 -2.86 6.65 44.17
CA ILE A 792 -3.01 6.33 45.59
C ILE A 792 -4.48 6.36 45.99
N PHE A 793 -4.88 5.51 46.92
CA PHE A 793 -6.19 5.56 47.58
C PHE A 793 -6.00 5.95 49.05
N GLN A 794 -6.49 7.14 49.43
CA GLN A 794 -6.31 7.76 50.75
C GLN A 794 -7.65 8.35 51.22
N GLU A 795 -8.04 8.08 52.48
CA GLU A 795 -9.26 8.65 53.10
C GLU A 795 -10.53 8.52 52.22
N ASN A 796 -10.66 7.37 51.52
CA ASN A 796 -11.75 7.01 50.60
C ASN A 796 -11.70 7.70 49.21
N ASN A 797 -10.62 8.40 48.87
CA ASN A 797 -10.47 9.07 47.59
C ASN A 797 -9.16 8.68 46.90
N TYR A 798 -9.14 8.79 45.59
CA TYR A 798 -7.99 8.58 44.73
C TYR A 798 -7.26 9.88 44.42
N GLY A 799 -5.93 9.81 44.34
CA GLY A 799 -5.02 10.88 43.94
C GLY A 799 -3.83 10.34 43.16
N VAL A 800 -2.98 11.23 42.64
CA VAL A 800 -1.77 10.86 41.88
C VAL A 800 -0.55 11.56 42.47
N ILE A 801 0.51 10.79 42.75
CA ILE A 801 1.76 11.29 43.32
C ILE A 801 2.97 10.81 42.53
N SER A 802 3.99 11.67 42.43
CA SER A 802 5.27 11.45 41.76
C SER A 802 6.41 11.71 42.73
N ASN A 803 7.44 10.86 42.70
CA ASN A 803 8.67 11.11 43.49
C ASN A 803 9.47 12.32 42.99
N LYS A 804 9.19 12.80 41.78
CA LYS A 804 9.81 13.94 41.13
C LYS A 804 8.95 15.20 41.23
N ASN A 805 7.65 15.08 40.91
CA ASN A 805 6.74 16.23 40.81
C ASN A 805 5.87 16.43 42.07
N GLY A 806 5.97 15.57 43.08
CA GLY A 806 5.15 15.64 44.28
C GLY A 806 3.69 15.23 44.01
N THR A 807 2.73 15.96 44.55
CA THR A 807 1.30 15.68 44.30
C THR A 807 0.91 16.20 42.92
N VAL A 808 0.60 15.28 42.00
CA VAL A 808 0.11 15.60 40.64
C VAL A 808 -1.39 15.87 40.69
N LEU A 809 -2.14 15.00 41.38
CA LEU A 809 -3.56 15.18 41.66
C LEU A 809 -3.83 14.92 43.15
N PRO A 810 -4.53 15.84 43.86
CA PRO A 810 -4.86 15.61 45.26
C PRO A 810 -5.86 14.47 45.41
N ALA A 811 -5.78 13.74 46.53
CA ALA A 811 -6.66 12.61 46.84
C ALA A 811 -8.09 13.06 47.19
N THR A 812 -8.86 13.49 46.18
CA THR A 812 -10.22 14.04 46.34
C THR A 812 -11.23 13.45 45.35
N TYR A 813 -10.83 12.46 44.56
CA TYR A 813 -11.63 11.86 43.50
C TYR A 813 -12.18 10.51 43.94
N SER A 814 -13.39 10.17 43.52
CA SER A 814 -14.00 8.86 43.74
C SER A 814 -13.24 7.74 43.01
N ASP A 815 -12.65 8.05 41.85
CA ASP A 815 -11.76 7.16 41.09
C ASP A 815 -10.82 7.94 40.15
N ILE A 816 -9.72 7.31 39.72
CA ILE A 816 -8.78 7.81 38.71
C ILE A 816 -8.34 6.69 37.76
N VAL A 817 -8.59 6.89 36.47
CA VAL A 817 -8.18 6.00 35.36
C VAL A 817 -7.16 6.73 34.48
N ASN A 818 -6.11 6.03 34.03
CA ASN A 818 -5.19 6.57 33.04
C ASN A 818 -5.66 6.15 31.63
N LEU A 819 -6.13 7.11 30.84
CA LEU A 819 -6.55 6.92 29.45
C LEU A 819 -5.42 7.25 28.44
N GLY A 820 -4.24 7.60 28.92
CA GLY A 820 -3.07 7.92 28.08
C GLY A 820 -1.98 6.86 28.18
N SER A 821 -0.87 7.10 27.48
CA SER A 821 0.30 6.22 27.54
C SER A 821 1.01 6.28 28.89
N VAL A 822 1.87 5.30 29.18
CA VAL A 822 2.71 5.27 30.39
C VAL A 822 3.66 6.47 30.46
N SER A 823 4.18 6.92 29.30
CA SER A 823 5.12 8.04 29.22
C SER A 823 4.42 9.40 29.34
N LYS A 824 3.19 9.51 28.82
CA LYS A 824 2.37 10.73 28.81
C LYS A 824 0.94 10.43 29.28
N PRO A 825 0.73 10.19 30.59
CA PRO A 825 -0.59 9.88 31.14
C PRO A 825 -1.63 10.96 30.85
N LEU A 826 -2.90 10.56 30.78
CA LEU A 826 -4.06 11.43 30.79
C LEU A 826 -5.05 10.88 31.79
N TYR A 827 -5.29 11.64 32.85
CA TYR A 827 -6.07 11.19 33.99
C TYR A 827 -7.54 11.51 33.76
N PHE A 828 -8.36 10.47 33.61
CA PHE A 828 -9.80 10.53 33.79
C PHE A 828 -10.08 10.44 35.28
N THR A 829 -10.78 11.43 35.83
CA THR A 829 -11.10 11.48 37.25
C THR A 829 -12.60 11.56 37.45
N GLU A 830 -13.07 10.89 38.49
CA GLU A 830 -14.48 10.82 38.84
C GLU A 830 -14.73 11.55 40.17
N LYS A 831 -15.83 12.32 40.25
CA LYS A 831 -16.46 12.70 41.51
C LYS A 831 -17.95 12.38 41.45
N HIS A 832 -18.37 11.42 42.27
CA HIS A 832 -19.79 11.08 42.41
C HIS A 832 -20.49 12.07 43.36
N VAL A 833 -21.63 12.60 42.93
CA VAL A 833 -22.51 13.44 43.76
C VAL A 833 -23.81 12.66 44.00
N GLU A 834 -23.82 11.88 45.08
CA GLU A 834 -24.90 10.94 45.41
C GLU A 834 -26.28 11.59 45.43
N GLU A 835 -26.39 12.79 46.03
CA GLU A 835 -27.67 13.49 46.22
C GLU A 835 -28.33 13.92 44.90
N ALA A 836 -27.53 14.08 43.85
CA ALA A 836 -28.00 14.48 42.53
C ALA A 836 -27.94 13.31 41.51
N SER A 837 -27.39 12.15 41.89
CA SER A 837 -27.18 11.00 40.99
C SER A 837 -26.42 11.39 39.71
N ILE A 838 -25.40 12.24 39.85
CA ILE A 838 -24.55 12.71 38.75
C ILE A 838 -23.07 12.42 39.04
N TYR A 839 -22.31 12.26 37.96
CA TYR A 839 -20.86 12.13 37.97
C TYR A 839 -20.22 13.37 37.35
N VAL A 840 -19.32 14.00 38.10
CA VAL A 840 -18.46 15.07 37.57
C VAL A 840 -17.16 14.45 37.10
N VAL A 841 -16.97 14.38 35.79
CA VAL A 841 -15.77 13.83 35.17
C VAL A 841 -14.83 14.97 34.77
N ILE A 842 -13.57 14.88 35.21
CA ILE A 842 -12.54 15.85 34.88
C ILE A 842 -11.34 15.13 34.28
N TYR A 843 -10.88 15.61 33.12
CA TYR A 843 -9.70 15.13 32.44
C TYR A 843 -8.52 16.04 32.78
N TYR A 844 -7.39 15.46 33.17
CA TYR A 844 -6.14 16.16 33.45
C TYR A 844 -5.02 15.62 32.56
N ASP A 845 -4.12 16.50 32.12
CA ASP A 845 -2.90 16.08 31.43
C ASP A 845 -1.91 15.42 32.40
N HIS A 846 -0.81 14.89 31.85
CA HIS A 846 0.27 14.26 32.63
C HIS A 846 0.86 15.13 33.75
N THR A 847 0.69 16.46 33.71
CA THR A 847 1.16 17.41 34.73
C THR A 847 0.11 17.71 35.80
N GLY A 848 -1.12 17.23 35.64
CA GLY A 848 -2.24 17.56 36.52
C GLY A 848 -2.95 18.86 36.12
N LYS A 849 -2.74 19.38 34.91
CA LYS A 849 -3.46 20.55 34.39
C LYS A 849 -4.82 20.11 33.86
N LEU A 850 -5.88 20.82 34.27
CA LEU A 850 -7.24 20.56 33.80
C LEU A 850 -7.32 20.78 32.28
N ILE A 851 -7.83 19.77 31.58
CA ILE A 851 -8.06 19.78 30.14
C ILE A 851 -9.55 20.00 29.84
N ARG A 852 -10.41 19.19 30.44
CA ARG A 852 -11.85 19.12 30.14
C ARG A 852 -12.63 18.75 31.41
N ARG A 853 -13.84 19.30 31.57
CA ARG A 853 -14.75 18.96 32.66
C ARG A 853 -16.17 18.82 32.12
N GLN A 854 -16.85 17.75 32.48
CA GLN A 854 -18.22 17.46 32.09
C GLN A 854 -19.00 16.85 33.27
N VAL A 855 -20.32 16.96 33.21
CA VAL A 855 -21.25 16.36 34.17
C VAL A 855 -22.07 15.36 33.40
N PHE A 856 -22.20 14.15 33.94
CA PHE A 856 -22.92 13.05 33.33
C PHE A 856 -23.98 12.51 34.31
N GLU A 857 -25.14 12.16 33.78
CA GLU A 857 -26.08 11.26 34.46
C GLU A 857 -25.53 9.84 34.45
N VAL A 858 -26.12 8.95 35.26
CA VAL A 858 -25.62 7.57 35.44
C VAL A 858 -25.47 6.82 34.11
N ASP A 859 -26.49 6.86 33.25
CA ASP A 859 -26.50 6.14 31.97
C ASP A 859 -25.38 6.60 31.02
N ASP A 860 -25.12 7.92 30.96
CA ASP A 860 -24.04 8.48 30.14
C ASP A 860 -22.66 8.21 30.74
N TYR A 861 -22.56 8.16 32.07
CA TYR A 861 -21.33 7.82 32.76
C TYR A 861 -20.89 6.38 32.48
N GLU A 862 -21.82 5.43 32.53
CA GLU A 862 -21.53 4.01 32.24
C GLU A 862 -21.02 3.79 30.80
N ARG A 863 -21.42 4.64 29.86
CA ARG A 863 -20.96 4.59 28.46
C ARG A 863 -19.48 5.00 28.32
N ILE A 864 -19.00 5.92 29.16
CA ILE A 864 -17.64 6.48 29.07
C ILE A 864 -16.65 5.89 30.07
N TYR A 865 -17.13 5.30 31.17
CA TYR A 865 -16.27 4.76 32.21
C TYR A 865 -15.52 3.51 31.73
N CYS A 866 -14.22 3.47 32.00
CA CYS A 866 -13.36 2.32 31.73
C CYS A 866 -12.93 1.69 33.06
N SER A 867 -13.56 0.57 33.43
CA SER A 867 -13.09 -0.25 34.55
C SER A 867 -11.90 -1.11 34.10
N HIS A 868 -10.74 -0.95 34.71
CA HIS A 868 -9.66 -1.93 34.60
C HIS A 868 -9.98 -3.14 35.48
N ASN A 869 -10.76 -4.10 34.95
CA ASN A 869 -10.79 -5.45 35.49
C ASN A 869 -9.55 -6.22 35.05
#